data_AF-A0A496SNV6-F1
#
_entry.id   AF-A0A496SNV6-F1
#
_cell.length_a   1.000
_cell.length_b   1.000
_cell.length_c   1.000
_cell.angle_alpha   90.00
_cell.angle_beta   90.00
_cell.angle_gamma   90.00
#
_symmetry.space_group_name_H-M   'P 1'
#
loop_
_entity.id
_entity.type
_entity.pdbx_description
1 polymer ?
#
loop_
_entity_poly.entity_id
_entity_poly.type
_entity_poly.pdbx_seq_one_letter_code
_entity_poly.pdbx_strand_id
1 'polypeptide(L)'
;MPEYALNLRDYWRILRKRKAVVLVTTLSLGFFSFVFANLKRPAPLYSATASVKYEKTYTLTGLYLETMTWSSGDIETQAAIIRSYPVMERAAKKLGYIDPNLTSEQIRSDERLMGIVLGLQGRISTKVEGYTNIIDITAMSYDPDQAQRLANAVAEAYKEYNSEEKNKRIIEARRFIEQQLAKKREELRKAEDAVRKFREEHKLISLDSRTKEVISELSRARSEYERLEGDIREISSMIDQLRRREPLSKEAMGLFSDRVSRVFRSLNDRLVSLRVQRATLLNVYTEKHPKVRQVDSEIENVSENMIAELEAQRRTLEERKELVARKLKRLEEEFKTLPQEAQTLDKLQHEVEVIKRVVELLESKYQEALIKESEKVEEVSIVRPALRPWRPINPPRTKAATVAGLVMGLVLGVVFAFIVESLDTSIGTIEDVEKYLGVPVLGIIPHMTTEEIKRTLLEEYIGKDDEEVLNMKARLISHFAPKSALAESFRALRTSVQFSGLEQGAKTIVITSSSRLEGKTTVAVNLAVVMAQAGSRVLLVEGDMRVPVISQIFGIERSPGLSEIILGSHRWEDVVRTVTDVMMGRIRAEDILAVPGMDNLHIITCGTLPPNPAELFNFRRTDEFISQVREKYDVVIFDSPPVLPVTDTVILGSKVDGVVLVYRVGRIGRGALRRAKVQLDGANAKVLGVVLNGLRPEVSPDFQGYKYPRYYGYGREEKVPWWRKLIRPIKFRPPIGKRIAMWLIAGLGLISLALGAGFLWQKGSFSVRKRKAAVSVKQEATRPSEVPKVGKRPYVVHLYSFKHPNLAERCVDLLRKEGYQAFLSPAQVQGKGVFYRVFIGSFRTEEEARKVAEHLKEVRRVKYAGVLELPYTISLGSFTSKQEADEEARNLRSSGLFTYTVSGRKGYRLLLGAFATEREAKLTAEDLARKGIRAQVVLR
;
A
#
# COMPACT_ATOMS: atom_id res chain seq x y z
N MET A 1 44.52 10.46 -29.11
CA MET A 1 44.17 9.29 -28.27
C MET A 1 43.43 8.32 -29.18
N PRO A 2 43.85 7.05 -29.35
CA PRO A 2 43.10 6.13 -30.18
C PRO A 2 41.80 5.79 -29.46
N GLU A 3 40.67 6.01 -30.15
CA GLU A 3 39.35 5.60 -29.71
C GLU A 3 39.35 4.08 -29.48
N TYR A 4 39.35 3.67 -28.22
CA TYR A 4 39.04 2.29 -27.86
C TYR A 4 37.54 2.08 -28.11
N ALA A 5 37.20 1.51 -29.26
CA ALA A 5 35.89 0.90 -29.45
C ALA A 5 35.79 -0.29 -28.50
N LEU A 6 35.28 -0.04 -27.29
CA LEU A 6 34.99 -1.09 -26.31
C LEU A 6 34.03 -2.08 -26.96
N ASN A 7 34.42 -3.35 -27.01
CA ASN A 7 33.62 -4.40 -27.64
C ASN A 7 32.52 -4.86 -26.65
N LEU A 8 31.42 -5.42 -27.12
CA LEU A 8 30.33 -5.94 -26.24
C LEU A 8 30.85 -6.93 -25.18
N ARG A 9 31.92 -7.65 -25.53
CA ARG A 9 32.65 -8.56 -24.63
C ARG A 9 33.31 -7.83 -23.45
N ASP A 10 33.78 -6.61 -23.65
CA ASP A 10 34.42 -5.79 -22.61
C ASP A 10 33.37 -5.25 -21.63
N TYR A 11 32.24 -4.75 -22.12
CA TYR A 11 31.11 -4.34 -21.27
C TYR A 11 30.64 -5.50 -20.38
N TRP A 12 30.51 -6.71 -20.95
CA TRP A 12 30.13 -7.91 -20.21
C TRP A 12 31.19 -8.32 -19.17
N ARG A 13 32.48 -8.21 -19.49
CA ARG A 13 33.59 -8.49 -18.57
C ARG A 13 33.55 -7.57 -17.35
N ILE A 14 33.31 -6.27 -17.56
CA ILE A 14 33.24 -5.26 -16.50
C ILE A 14 32.08 -5.55 -15.55
N LEU A 15 30.89 -5.82 -16.09
CA LEU A 15 29.70 -6.18 -15.30
C LEU A 15 29.93 -7.45 -14.48
N ARG A 16 30.57 -8.48 -15.07
CA ARG A 16 30.87 -9.73 -14.36
C ARG A 16 31.89 -9.54 -13.23
N LYS A 17 32.94 -8.74 -13.48
CA LYS A 17 33.99 -8.41 -12.49
C LYS A 17 33.43 -7.59 -11.32
N ARG A 18 32.49 -6.67 -11.60
CA ARG A 18 31.93 -5.72 -10.62
C ARG A 18 30.49 -6.02 -10.20
N LYS A 19 29.98 -7.23 -10.44
CA LYS A 19 28.60 -7.66 -10.07
C LYS A 19 28.21 -7.36 -8.62
N ALA A 20 29.16 -7.40 -7.69
CA ALA A 20 28.91 -7.07 -6.29
C ALA A 20 28.57 -5.58 -6.08
N VAL A 21 29.18 -4.68 -6.86
CA VAL A 21 28.87 -3.24 -6.82
C VAL A 21 27.43 -3.02 -7.29
N VAL A 22 27.08 -3.56 -8.46
CA VAL A 22 25.73 -3.48 -9.04
C VAL A 22 24.69 -4.03 -8.07
N LEU A 23 24.92 -5.20 -7.48
CA LEU A 23 23.96 -5.86 -6.59
C LEU A 23 23.77 -5.07 -5.28
N VAL A 24 24.85 -4.53 -4.69
CA VAL A 24 24.77 -3.74 -3.46
C VAL A 24 24.03 -2.42 -3.69
N THR A 25 24.29 -1.70 -4.79
CA THR A 25 23.57 -0.45 -5.11
C THR A 25 22.10 -0.72 -5.38
N THR A 26 21.77 -1.76 -6.16
CA THR A 26 20.39 -2.16 -6.44
C THR A 26 19.62 -2.46 -5.17
N LEU A 27 20.17 -3.32 -4.31
CA LEU A 27 19.50 -3.70 -3.07
C LEU A 27 19.40 -2.53 -2.07
N SER A 28 20.41 -1.65 -2.02
CA SER A 28 20.39 -0.49 -1.12
C SER A 28 19.32 0.52 -1.51
N LEU A 29 19.22 0.86 -2.80
CA LEU A 29 18.17 1.76 -3.32
C LEU A 29 16.77 1.14 -3.23
N GLY A 30 16.65 -0.16 -3.50
CA GLY A 30 15.41 -0.91 -3.29
C GLY A 30 14.95 -0.86 -1.82
N PHE A 31 15.87 -1.12 -0.88
CA PHE A 31 15.59 -1.05 0.56
C PHE A 31 15.22 0.36 1.01
N PHE A 32 15.96 1.38 0.57
CA PHE A 32 15.67 2.77 0.93
C PHE A 32 14.31 3.22 0.39
N SER A 33 13.97 2.85 -0.85
CA SER A 33 12.67 3.12 -1.45
C SER A 33 11.53 2.42 -0.69
N PHE A 34 11.75 1.16 -0.27
CA PHE A 34 10.79 0.44 0.57
C PHE A 34 10.57 1.13 1.92
N VAL A 35 11.65 1.53 2.61
CA VAL A 35 11.56 2.25 3.88
C VAL A 35 10.83 3.58 3.70
N PHE A 36 11.21 4.37 2.69
CA PHE A 36 10.57 5.65 2.38
C PHE A 36 9.08 5.51 2.07
N ALA A 37 8.70 4.53 1.26
CA ALA A 37 7.30 4.24 0.94
C ALA A 37 6.50 3.78 2.16
N ASN A 38 7.14 3.13 3.13
CA ASN A 38 6.52 2.74 4.39
C ASN A 38 6.36 3.91 5.37
N LEU A 39 7.31 4.84 5.41
CA LEU A 39 7.21 6.05 6.22
C LEU A 39 6.14 7.02 5.70
N LYS A 40 5.91 7.09 4.38
CA LYS A 40 4.90 7.95 3.76
C LYS A 40 3.55 7.26 3.51
N ARG A 41 3.21 6.21 4.25
CA ARG A 41 1.90 5.56 4.12
C ARG A 41 0.79 6.59 4.40
N PRO A 42 -0.10 6.89 3.44
CA PRO A 42 -1.25 7.75 3.71
C PRO A 42 -2.16 7.07 4.74
N ALA A 43 -2.88 7.87 5.53
CA ALA A 43 -3.90 7.33 6.43
C ALA A 43 -4.92 6.52 5.61
N PRO A 44 -5.28 5.30 6.04
CA PRO A 44 -6.17 4.44 5.28
C PRO A 44 -7.55 5.08 5.23
N LEU A 45 -8.05 5.31 4.01
CA LEU A 45 -9.38 5.82 3.75
C LEU A 45 -10.24 4.63 3.32
N TYR A 46 -11.39 4.46 3.95
CA TYR A 46 -12.32 3.38 3.68
C TYR A 46 -13.60 3.96 3.07
N SER A 47 -14.21 3.23 2.15
CA SER A 47 -15.52 3.56 1.60
C SER A 47 -16.49 2.41 1.84
N ALA A 48 -17.70 2.73 2.27
CA ALA A 48 -18.79 1.77 2.34
C ALA A 48 -19.98 2.29 1.52
N THR A 49 -20.68 1.41 0.83
CA THR A 49 -21.77 1.79 -0.09
C THR A 49 -23.05 1.07 0.31
N ALA A 50 -24.12 1.84 0.53
CA ALA A 50 -25.49 1.34 0.67
C ALA A 50 -26.25 1.67 -0.62
N SER A 51 -27.06 0.74 -1.12
CA SER A 51 -27.87 0.95 -2.33
C SER A 51 -29.34 1.05 -1.95
N VAL A 52 -29.99 2.13 -2.38
CA VAL A 52 -31.45 2.33 -2.22
C VAL A 52 -32.13 2.30 -3.59
N LYS A 53 -33.32 1.72 -3.65
CA LYS A 53 -34.17 1.71 -4.85
C LYS A 53 -35.32 2.67 -4.65
N TYR A 54 -35.57 3.52 -5.64
CA TYR A 54 -36.68 4.47 -5.67
C TYR A 54 -37.70 4.05 -6.72
N GLU A 55 -38.92 3.69 -6.31
CA GLU A 55 -40.00 3.36 -7.22
C GLU A 55 -41.18 4.32 -7.02
N LYS A 56 -41.49 5.08 -8.08
CA LYS A 56 -42.70 5.90 -8.09
C LYS A 56 -43.92 4.99 -8.09
N THR A 57 -44.76 5.12 -7.08
CA THR A 57 -46.06 4.47 -7.06
C THR A 57 -47.04 5.32 -7.88
N TYR A 58 -47.21 5.00 -9.15
CA TYR A 58 -48.19 5.68 -10.00
C TYR A 58 -49.61 5.27 -9.60
N THR A 59 -50.43 6.24 -9.19
CA THR A 59 -51.89 6.06 -9.06
C THR A 59 -52.61 7.05 -9.96
N LEU A 60 -53.75 6.63 -10.54
CA LEU A 60 -54.59 7.40 -11.47
C LEU A 60 -55.01 8.78 -10.93
N THR A 61 -54.94 8.99 -9.62
CA THR A 61 -55.18 10.26 -8.93
C THR A 61 -54.08 11.32 -9.18
N GLY A 62 -52.86 10.90 -9.55
CA GLY A 62 -51.74 11.80 -9.86
C GLY A 62 -51.93 12.60 -11.16
N LEU A 63 -52.64 12.07 -12.15
CA LEU A 63 -52.85 12.71 -13.45
C LEU A 63 -53.68 14.01 -13.39
N TYR A 64 -54.50 14.20 -12.35
CA TYR A 64 -55.32 15.41 -12.17
C TYR A 64 -54.74 16.40 -11.15
N LEU A 65 -53.83 15.97 -10.26
CA LEU A 65 -53.14 16.83 -9.30
C LEU A 65 -51.76 17.30 -9.80
N GLU A 66 -51.14 16.61 -10.77
CA GLU A 66 -49.83 17.00 -11.33
C GLU A 66 -49.86 18.28 -12.18
N THR A 67 -51.03 18.73 -12.67
CA THR A 67 -51.13 19.97 -13.45
C THR A 67 -50.89 21.25 -12.63
N MET A 68 -50.72 21.17 -11.31
CA MET A 68 -50.46 22.33 -10.45
C MET A 68 -49.10 22.38 -9.75
N THR A 69 -48.24 21.35 -9.80
CA THR A 69 -46.91 21.43 -9.15
C THR A 69 -45.85 20.60 -9.86
N TRP A 70 -44.67 21.21 -10.02
CA TRP A 70 -43.52 20.73 -10.78
C TRP A 70 -43.14 19.26 -10.51
N SER A 71 -43.03 18.49 -11.60
CA SER A 71 -42.50 17.11 -11.63
C SER A 71 -41.02 17.10 -11.22
N SER A 72 -40.76 16.84 -9.94
CA SER A 72 -39.44 16.50 -9.39
C SER A 72 -39.23 15.00 -9.47
N GLY A 73 -39.31 14.49 -10.70
CA GLY A 73 -39.43 13.08 -11.00
C GLY A 73 -38.12 12.36 -11.36
N ASP A 74 -37.05 13.09 -11.63
CA ASP A 74 -35.82 12.49 -12.12
C ASP A 74 -35.04 11.80 -11.00
N ILE A 75 -34.54 10.61 -11.28
CA ILE A 75 -33.75 9.81 -10.35
C ILE A 75 -32.48 10.57 -9.91
N GLU A 76 -31.95 11.44 -10.76
CA GLU A 76 -30.86 12.37 -10.45
C GLU A 76 -31.26 13.39 -9.38
N THR A 77 -32.51 13.86 -9.39
CA THR A 77 -33.03 14.77 -8.35
C THR A 77 -33.10 14.05 -7.01
N GLN A 78 -33.55 12.79 -6.99
CA GLN A 78 -33.54 11.97 -5.78
C GLN A 78 -32.11 11.73 -5.26
N ALA A 79 -31.15 11.49 -6.17
CA ALA A 79 -29.74 11.35 -5.81
C ALA A 79 -29.14 12.64 -5.21
N ALA A 80 -29.64 13.81 -5.60
CA ALA A 80 -29.27 15.09 -4.99
C ALA A 80 -29.96 15.32 -3.63
N ILE A 81 -31.24 14.94 -3.50
CA ILE A 81 -32.01 15.04 -2.25
C ILE A 81 -31.36 14.22 -1.12
N ILE A 82 -30.77 13.06 -1.43
CA ILE A 82 -30.03 12.27 -0.43
C ILE A 82 -28.89 13.10 0.22
N ARG A 83 -28.26 14.03 -0.52
CA ARG A 83 -27.23 14.92 0.01
C ARG A 83 -27.76 16.23 0.61
N SER A 84 -29.07 16.41 0.64
CA SER A 84 -29.70 17.62 1.17
C SER A 84 -29.55 17.73 2.69
N TYR A 85 -29.64 18.96 3.19
CA TYR A 85 -29.53 19.26 4.62
C TYR A 85 -30.51 18.43 5.50
N PRO A 86 -31.81 18.31 5.18
CA PRO A 86 -32.75 17.54 6.01
C PRO A 86 -32.39 16.06 6.18
N VAL A 87 -31.78 15.45 5.17
CA VAL A 87 -31.33 14.05 5.22
C VAL A 87 -30.03 13.94 6.04
N MET A 88 -29.08 14.84 5.82
CA MET A 88 -27.82 14.87 6.57
C MET A 88 -28.04 15.17 8.06
N GLU A 89 -28.99 16.04 8.41
CA GLU A 89 -29.38 16.33 9.80
C GLU A 89 -29.92 15.07 10.50
N ARG A 90 -30.85 14.34 9.86
CA ARG A 90 -31.39 13.08 10.39
C ARG A 90 -30.30 12.01 10.53
N ALA A 91 -29.41 11.90 9.55
CA ALA A 91 -28.27 11.00 9.63
C ALA A 91 -27.32 11.38 10.78
N ALA A 92 -27.07 12.67 11.01
CA ALA A 92 -26.25 13.15 12.12
C ALA A 92 -26.87 12.82 13.50
N LYS A 93 -28.19 12.98 13.63
CA LYS A 93 -28.96 12.58 14.82
C LYS A 93 -28.89 11.07 15.07
N LYS A 94 -29.14 10.24 14.04
CA LYS A 94 -29.04 8.77 14.12
C LYS A 94 -27.65 8.27 14.51
N LEU A 95 -26.60 8.96 14.05
CA LEU A 95 -25.22 8.62 14.38
C LEU A 95 -24.78 9.11 15.77
N GLY A 96 -25.64 9.84 16.49
CA GLY A 96 -25.36 10.40 17.80
C GLY A 96 -24.39 11.59 17.79
N TYR A 97 -24.20 12.25 16.63
CA TYR A 97 -23.37 13.46 16.54
C TYR A 97 -24.12 14.71 16.98
N ILE A 98 -25.45 14.69 16.92
CA ILE A 98 -26.35 15.77 17.32
C ILE A 98 -27.43 15.16 18.23
N ASP A 99 -27.82 15.90 19.26
CA ASP A 99 -28.90 15.48 20.15
C ASP A 99 -30.22 15.34 19.34
N PRO A 100 -30.91 14.17 19.42
CA PRO A 100 -32.18 13.96 18.74
C PRO A 100 -33.27 14.98 19.07
N ASN A 101 -33.22 15.60 20.25
CA ASN A 101 -34.27 16.52 20.75
C ASN A 101 -34.15 17.95 20.22
N LEU A 102 -33.02 18.32 19.60
CA LEU A 102 -32.82 19.67 19.07
C LEU A 102 -33.67 19.91 17.82
N THR A 103 -34.32 21.06 17.76
CA THR A 103 -35.08 21.48 16.58
C THR A 103 -34.14 21.85 15.43
N SER A 104 -34.61 21.70 14.19
CA SER A 104 -33.80 22.06 13.01
C SER A 104 -33.40 23.55 13.01
N GLU A 105 -34.17 24.43 13.65
CA GLU A 105 -33.85 25.86 13.79
C GLU A 105 -32.71 26.11 14.80
N GLN A 106 -32.68 25.36 15.90
CA GLN A 106 -31.57 25.37 16.87
C GLN A 106 -30.27 24.84 16.24
N ILE A 107 -30.36 23.82 15.39
CA ILE A 107 -29.20 23.24 14.69
C ILE A 107 -28.65 24.19 13.62
N ARG A 108 -29.52 24.94 12.93
CA ARG A 108 -29.11 25.92 11.91
C ARG A 108 -28.49 27.18 12.52
N SER A 109 -28.92 27.57 13.71
CA SER A 109 -28.40 28.75 14.42
C SER A 109 -27.08 28.50 15.14
N ASP A 110 -26.77 27.24 15.49
CA ASP A 110 -25.47 26.84 16.04
C ASP A 110 -24.47 26.50 14.92
N GLU A 111 -23.46 27.34 14.76
CA GLU A 111 -22.39 27.18 13.75
C GLU A 111 -21.64 25.85 13.87
N ARG A 112 -21.46 25.33 15.10
CA ARG A 112 -20.77 24.05 15.35
C ARG A 112 -21.63 22.88 14.88
N LEU A 113 -22.92 22.89 15.18
CA LEU A 113 -23.84 21.82 14.77
C LEU A 113 -24.05 21.84 13.26
N MET A 114 -24.19 23.02 12.66
CA MET A 114 -24.23 23.21 11.21
C MET A 114 -22.95 22.66 10.55
N GLY A 115 -21.77 22.94 11.13
CA GLY A 115 -20.49 22.41 10.67
C GLY A 115 -20.40 20.88 10.69
N ILE A 116 -21.04 20.21 11.66
CA ILE A 116 -21.15 18.75 11.71
C ILE A 116 -21.96 18.23 10.52
N VAL A 117 -23.14 18.81 10.25
CA VAL A 117 -24.04 18.38 9.16
C VAL A 117 -23.37 18.57 7.79
N LEU A 118 -22.79 19.75 7.54
CA LEU A 118 -22.06 20.03 6.29
C LEU A 118 -20.80 19.16 6.15
N GLY A 119 -20.13 18.86 7.27
CA GLY A 119 -18.99 17.95 7.31
C GLY A 119 -19.34 16.51 6.92
N LEU A 120 -20.56 16.04 7.23
CA LEU A 120 -21.07 14.75 6.76
C LEU A 120 -21.38 14.79 5.27
N GLN A 121 -22.01 15.86 4.78
CA GLN A 121 -22.32 16.02 3.36
C GLN A 121 -21.07 15.86 2.47
N GLY A 122 -19.93 16.44 2.88
CA GLY A 122 -18.65 16.31 2.16
C GLY A 122 -18.04 14.90 2.16
N ARG A 123 -18.54 13.99 3.01
CA ARG A 123 -18.08 12.58 3.10
C ARG A 123 -19.01 11.61 2.36
N ILE A 124 -20.13 12.09 1.82
CA ILE A 124 -21.13 11.30 1.11
C ILE A 124 -21.06 11.60 -0.39
N SER A 125 -21.06 10.54 -1.19
CA SER A 125 -21.26 10.60 -2.63
C SER A 125 -22.39 9.67 -3.04
N THR A 126 -23.31 10.21 -3.83
CA THR A 126 -24.42 9.51 -4.46
C THR A 126 -24.15 9.34 -5.95
N LYS A 127 -24.46 8.15 -6.49
CA LYS A 127 -24.36 7.83 -7.91
C LYS A 127 -25.53 6.93 -8.32
N VAL A 128 -26.16 7.22 -9.44
CA VAL A 128 -27.19 6.34 -10.03
C VAL A 128 -26.51 5.18 -10.76
N GLU A 129 -26.99 3.95 -10.53
CA GLU A 129 -26.44 2.74 -11.13
C GLU A 129 -26.98 2.54 -12.56
N GLY A 130 -26.30 3.09 -13.56
CA GLY A 130 -26.67 2.94 -14.97
C GLY A 130 -28.03 3.58 -15.30
N TYR A 131 -28.91 2.83 -15.97
CA TYR A 131 -30.31 3.22 -16.26
C TYR A 131 -31.31 2.60 -15.27
N THR A 132 -30.87 2.28 -14.06
CA THR A 132 -31.72 1.66 -13.04
C THR A 132 -32.26 2.69 -12.06
N ASN A 133 -33.30 2.30 -11.32
CA ASN A 133 -33.85 3.08 -10.21
C ASN A 133 -33.06 2.91 -8.90
N ILE A 134 -31.79 2.48 -8.97
CA ILE A 134 -30.93 2.23 -7.83
C ILE A 134 -29.93 3.39 -7.69
N ILE A 135 -29.85 3.92 -6.47
CA ILE A 135 -28.92 4.96 -6.08
C ILE A 135 -27.94 4.39 -5.06
N ASP A 136 -26.66 4.42 -5.41
CA ASP A 136 -25.56 4.06 -4.52
C ASP A 136 -25.15 5.25 -3.67
N ILE A 137 -25.25 5.09 -2.35
CA ILE A 137 -24.85 6.04 -1.32
C ILE A 137 -23.51 5.56 -0.75
N THR A 138 -22.43 6.21 -1.16
CA THR A 138 -21.07 5.89 -0.74
C THR A 138 -20.60 6.87 0.33
N ALA A 139 -20.25 6.35 1.51
CA ALA A 139 -19.67 7.12 2.60
C ALA A 139 -18.17 6.86 2.73
N MET A 140 -17.39 7.92 2.95
CA MET A 140 -15.94 7.85 3.17
C MET A 140 -15.56 8.17 4.62
N SER A 141 -14.75 7.31 5.25
CA SER A 141 -14.16 7.58 6.57
C SER A 141 -12.79 6.93 6.76
N TYR A 142 -12.00 7.44 7.71
CA TYR A 142 -10.75 6.82 8.16
C TYR A 142 -10.97 5.58 9.04
N ASP A 143 -12.19 5.41 9.56
CA ASP A 143 -12.61 4.24 10.32
C ASP A 143 -13.61 3.40 9.47
N PRO A 144 -13.32 2.12 9.19
CA PRO A 144 -14.21 1.24 8.43
C PRO A 144 -15.60 1.10 9.07
N ASP A 145 -15.69 1.07 10.40
CA ASP A 145 -16.95 0.91 11.13
C ASP A 145 -17.79 2.19 11.07
N GLN A 146 -17.13 3.35 11.04
CA GLN A 146 -17.80 4.63 10.83
C GLN A 146 -18.28 4.81 9.39
N ALA A 147 -17.51 4.37 8.39
CA ALA A 147 -17.92 4.44 6.97
C ALA A 147 -19.20 3.63 6.73
N GLN A 148 -19.26 2.41 7.27
CA GLN A 148 -20.45 1.55 7.20
C GLN A 148 -21.66 2.19 7.87
N ARG A 149 -21.52 2.60 9.13
CA ARG A 149 -22.60 3.23 9.90
C ARG A 149 -23.13 4.48 9.22
N LEU A 150 -22.24 5.32 8.69
CA LEU A 150 -22.60 6.55 8.01
C LEU A 150 -23.42 6.28 6.73
N ALA A 151 -22.99 5.34 5.87
CA ALA A 151 -23.74 4.99 4.66
C ALA A 151 -25.14 4.44 4.98
N ASN A 152 -25.25 3.55 5.98
CA ASN A 152 -26.53 3.00 6.42
C ASN A 152 -27.44 4.07 7.06
N ALA A 153 -26.88 4.92 7.92
CA ALA A 153 -27.66 5.98 8.57
C ALA A 153 -28.21 7.00 7.55
N VAL A 154 -27.46 7.31 6.50
CA VAL A 154 -27.94 8.17 5.41
C VAL A 154 -29.01 7.48 4.58
N ALA A 155 -28.87 6.18 4.27
CA ALA A 155 -29.88 5.42 3.55
C ALA A 155 -31.21 5.36 4.32
N GLU A 156 -31.15 5.10 5.63
CA GLU A 156 -32.33 5.14 6.51
C GLU A 156 -32.92 6.54 6.64
N ALA A 157 -32.08 7.56 6.86
CA ALA A 157 -32.53 8.94 6.97
C ALA A 157 -33.24 9.42 5.69
N TYR A 158 -32.76 8.99 4.53
CA TYR A 158 -33.41 9.28 3.25
C TYR A 158 -34.75 8.54 3.10
N LYS A 159 -34.80 7.26 3.47
CA LYS A 159 -36.05 6.48 3.49
C LYS A 159 -37.11 7.16 4.37
N GLU A 160 -36.74 7.54 5.59
CA GLU A 160 -37.62 8.23 6.53
C GLU A 160 -38.06 9.59 6.00
N TYR A 161 -37.12 10.42 5.52
CA TYR A 161 -37.42 11.74 4.97
C TYR A 161 -38.38 11.65 3.77
N ASN A 162 -38.16 10.70 2.86
CA ASN A 162 -39.03 10.50 1.70
C ASN A 162 -40.44 10.08 2.12
N SER A 163 -40.57 9.12 3.05
CA SER A 163 -41.87 8.69 3.56
C SER A 163 -42.60 9.82 4.30
N GLU A 164 -41.89 10.61 5.13
CA GLU A 164 -42.46 11.76 5.83
C GLU A 164 -43.00 12.83 4.86
N GLU A 165 -42.21 13.22 3.86
CA GLU A 165 -42.63 14.21 2.85
C GLU A 165 -43.83 13.72 2.02
N LYS A 166 -43.85 12.43 1.66
CA LYS A 166 -44.97 11.83 0.92
C LYS A 166 -46.23 11.74 1.77
N ASN A 167 -46.12 11.29 3.02
CA ASN A 167 -47.24 11.21 3.95
C ASN A 167 -47.80 12.61 4.26
N LYS A 168 -46.94 13.62 4.41
CA LYS A 168 -47.38 15.01 4.61
C LYS A 168 -48.26 15.51 3.44
N ARG A 169 -47.85 15.24 2.20
CA ARG A 169 -48.66 15.60 1.00
C ARG A 169 -49.99 14.85 0.95
N ILE A 170 -50.01 13.59 1.37
CA ILE A 170 -51.26 12.80 1.46
C ILE A 170 -52.20 13.39 2.52
N ILE A 171 -51.69 13.77 3.69
CA ILE A 171 -52.47 14.43 4.75
C ILE A 171 -53.04 15.77 4.27
N GLU A 172 -52.24 16.58 3.60
CA GLU A 172 -52.69 17.87 3.03
C GLU A 172 -53.78 17.66 1.97
N ALA A 173 -53.61 16.68 1.07
CA ALA A 173 -54.62 16.31 0.07
C ALA A 173 -55.91 15.78 0.73
N ARG A 174 -55.81 14.90 1.73
CA ARG A 174 -56.97 14.40 2.48
C ARG A 174 -57.72 15.55 3.14
N ARG A 175 -57.01 16.46 3.82
CA ARG A 175 -57.59 17.62 4.49
C ARG A 175 -58.28 18.57 3.49
N PHE A 176 -57.70 18.77 2.32
CA PHE A 176 -58.34 19.53 1.25
C PHE A 176 -59.64 18.87 0.77
N ILE A 177 -59.62 17.56 0.50
CA ILE A 177 -60.80 16.79 0.09
C ILE A 177 -61.88 16.83 1.18
N GLU A 178 -61.49 16.67 2.45
CA GLU A 178 -62.39 16.74 3.61
C GLU A 178 -63.14 18.08 3.68
N GLN A 179 -62.43 19.18 3.49
CA GLN A 179 -63.02 20.53 3.46
C GLN A 179 -63.97 20.70 2.27
N GLN A 180 -63.60 20.24 1.08
CA GLN A 180 -64.47 20.29 -0.10
C GLN A 180 -65.71 19.41 0.07
N LEU A 181 -65.55 18.21 0.65
CA LEU A 181 -66.64 17.29 0.93
C LEU A 181 -67.62 17.88 1.94
N ALA A 182 -67.15 18.49 3.02
CA ALA A 182 -68.00 19.18 4.00
C ALA A 182 -68.81 20.30 3.34
N LYS A 183 -68.17 21.12 2.50
CA LYS A 183 -68.84 22.19 1.75
C LYS A 183 -69.90 21.65 0.79
N LYS A 184 -69.58 20.60 0.03
CA LYS A 184 -70.50 19.99 -0.94
C LYS A 184 -71.64 19.20 -0.30
N ARG A 185 -71.43 18.58 0.86
CA ARG A 185 -72.51 17.97 1.66
C ARG A 185 -73.51 19.02 2.16
N GLU A 186 -73.03 20.19 2.59
CA GLU A 186 -73.92 21.29 2.99
C GLU A 186 -74.68 21.87 1.80
N GLU A 187 -74.03 22.02 0.64
CA GLU A 187 -74.71 22.40 -0.61
C GLU A 187 -75.76 21.36 -1.03
N LEU A 188 -75.45 20.06 -0.92
CA LEU A 188 -76.39 18.96 -1.21
C LEU A 188 -77.60 19.03 -0.28
N ARG A 189 -77.38 19.18 1.03
CA ARG A 189 -78.45 19.30 2.02
C ARG A 189 -79.36 20.49 1.71
N LYS A 190 -78.81 21.65 1.34
CA LYS A 190 -79.60 22.82 0.93
C LYS A 190 -80.44 22.55 -0.32
N ALA A 191 -79.87 21.88 -1.31
CA ALA A 191 -80.58 21.51 -2.54
C ALA A 191 -81.69 20.46 -2.27
N GLU A 192 -81.42 19.45 -1.45
CA GLU A 192 -82.41 18.46 -1.00
C GLU A 192 -83.51 19.10 -0.15
N ASP A 193 -83.16 20.03 0.75
CA ASP A 193 -84.11 20.82 1.54
C ASP A 193 -84.97 21.71 0.63
N ALA A 194 -84.41 22.28 -0.45
CA ALA A 194 -85.15 23.05 -1.44
C ALA A 194 -86.17 22.17 -2.20
N VAL A 195 -85.76 20.97 -2.63
CA VAL A 195 -86.67 19.97 -3.23
C VAL A 195 -87.76 19.55 -2.23
N ARG A 196 -87.40 19.31 -0.97
CA ARG A 196 -88.37 18.91 0.08
C ARG A 196 -89.38 20.04 0.35
N LYS A 197 -88.91 21.27 0.56
CA LYS A 197 -89.78 22.44 0.76
C LYS A 197 -90.71 22.65 -0.43
N PHE A 198 -90.19 22.56 -1.65
CA PHE A 198 -91.00 22.69 -2.86
C PHE A 198 -92.08 21.59 -2.93
N ARG A 199 -91.74 20.34 -2.56
CA ARG A 199 -92.73 19.25 -2.48
C ARG A 199 -93.77 19.45 -1.38
N GLU A 200 -93.38 19.97 -0.22
CA GLU A 200 -94.29 20.25 0.90
C GLU A 200 -95.24 21.41 0.56
N GLU A 201 -94.71 22.52 0.03
CA GLU A 201 -95.44 23.74 -0.31
C GLU A 201 -96.49 23.49 -1.41
N HIS A 202 -96.14 22.70 -2.42
CA HIS A 202 -97.04 22.34 -3.53
C HIS A 202 -97.78 20.99 -3.31
N LYS A 203 -97.59 20.32 -2.16
CA LYS A 203 -98.17 18.99 -1.83
C LYS A 203 -97.95 17.95 -2.93
N LEU A 204 -96.71 17.84 -3.41
CA LEU A 204 -96.31 16.98 -4.52
C LEU A 204 -95.63 15.71 -3.97
N ILE A 205 -96.42 14.69 -3.64
CA ILE A 205 -95.90 13.36 -3.26
C ILE A 205 -95.49 12.57 -4.51
N SER A 206 -96.26 12.72 -5.61
CA SER A 206 -95.92 12.23 -6.95
C SER A 206 -96.68 13.02 -8.02
N LEU A 207 -95.97 13.84 -8.80
CA LEU A 207 -96.54 14.65 -9.88
C LEU A 207 -97.21 13.77 -10.95
N ASP A 208 -96.66 12.60 -11.26
CA ASP A 208 -97.22 11.73 -12.30
C ASP A 208 -98.59 11.16 -11.94
N SER A 209 -98.84 10.83 -10.67
CA SER A 209 -100.14 10.30 -10.25
C SER A 209 -101.18 11.41 -10.18
N ARG A 210 -100.84 12.57 -9.62
CA ARG A 210 -101.75 13.71 -9.49
C ARG A 210 -102.08 14.34 -10.84
N THR A 211 -101.10 14.44 -11.74
CA THR A 211 -101.35 14.92 -13.12
C THR A 211 -102.26 13.95 -13.88
N LYS A 212 -102.05 12.62 -13.76
CA LYS A 212 -102.93 11.62 -14.35
C LYS A 212 -104.35 11.65 -13.76
N GLU A 213 -104.47 11.86 -12.45
CA GLU A 213 -105.75 11.96 -11.74
C GLU A 213 -106.54 13.21 -12.17
N VAL A 214 -105.89 14.39 -12.20
CA VAL A 214 -106.52 15.64 -12.67
C VAL A 214 -106.94 15.53 -14.14
N ILE A 215 -106.12 14.92 -15.02
CA ILE A 215 -106.52 14.67 -16.42
C ILE A 215 -107.74 13.74 -16.49
N SER A 216 -107.76 12.68 -15.70
CA SER A 216 -108.90 11.73 -15.66
C SER A 216 -110.17 12.39 -15.14
N GLU A 217 -110.08 13.17 -14.06
CA GLU A 217 -111.19 13.93 -13.50
C GLU A 217 -111.71 15.01 -14.46
N LEU A 218 -110.81 15.73 -15.13
CA LEU A 218 -111.15 16.75 -16.11
C LEU A 218 -111.88 16.14 -17.32
N SER A 219 -111.40 15.00 -17.81
CA SER A 219 -112.07 14.24 -18.87
C SER A 219 -113.46 13.74 -18.43
N ARG A 220 -113.59 13.17 -17.23
CA ARG A 220 -114.88 12.71 -16.68
C ARG A 220 -115.87 13.86 -16.49
N ALA A 221 -115.44 14.96 -15.91
CA ALA A 221 -116.28 16.15 -15.67
C ALA A 221 -116.70 16.80 -17.00
N ARG A 222 -115.82 16.86 -18.00
CA ARG A 222 -116.16 17.35 -19.34
C ARG A 222 -117.23 16.48 -19.99
N SER A 223 -117.07 15.16 -19.95
CA SER A 223 -118.07 14.24 -20.49
C SER A 223 -119.41 14.30 -19.75
N GLU A 224 -119.42 14.49 -18.42
CA GLU A 224 -120.68 14.67 -17.66
C GLU A 224 -121.37 15.99 -18.03
N TYR A 225 -120.62 17.09 -18.17
CA TYR A 225 -121.15 18.37 -18.60
C TYR A 225 -121.82 18.28 -19.99
N GLU A 226 -121.14 17.68 -20.96
CA GLU A 226 -121.66 17.49 -22.33
C GLU A 226 -122.93 16.63 -22.33
N ARG A 227 -122.99 15.58 -21.50
CA ARG A 227 -124.20 14.76 -21.35
C ARG A 227 -125.37 15.54 -20.77
N LEU A 228 -125.16 16.26 -19.67
CA LEU A 228 -126.20 17.09 -19.02
C LEU A 228 -126.71 18.19 -19.95
N GLU A 229 -125.81 18.79 -20.74
CA GLU A 229 -126.18 19.77 -21.77
C GLU A 229 -127.06 19.16 -22.87
N GLY A 230 -126.76 17.93 -23.30
CA GLY A 230 -127.62 17.16 -24.19
C GLY A 230 -128.99 16.90 -23.59
N ASP A 231 -129.06 16.45 -22.34
CA ASP A 231 -130.32 16.13 -21.67
C ASP A 231 -131.22 17.37 -21.51
N ILE A 232 -130.66 18.52 -21.10
CA ILE A 232 -131.40 19.79 -20.99
C ILE A 232 -131.96 20.24 -22.35
N ARG A 233 -131.19 20.07 -23.42
CA ARG A 233 -131.60 20.43 -24.79
C ARG A 233 -132.81 19.60 -25.22
N GLU A 234 -132.81 18.31 -24.90
CA GLU A 234 -133.91 17.40 -25.28
C GLU A 234 -135.17 17.65 -24.44
N ILE A 235 -135.06 17.84 -23.11
CA ILE A 235 -136.21 18.23 -22.26
C ILE A 235 -136.80 19.57 -22.73
N SER A 236 -135.96 20.54 -23.09
CA SER A 236 -136.43 21.83 -23.61
C SER A 236 -137.23 21.65 -24.91
N SER A 237 -136.80 20.76 -25.80
CA SER A 237 -137.54 20.42 -27.01
C SER A 237 -138.89 19.77 -26.71
N MET A 238 -138.99 18.92 -25.67
CA MET A 238 -140.26 18.32 -25.26
C MET A 238 -141.24 19.35 -24.69
N ILE A 239 -140.75 20.28 -23.87
CA ILE A 239 -141.54 21.39 -23.35
C ILE A 239 -142.11 22.22 -24.50
N ASP A 240 -141.29 22.54 -25.51
CA ASP A 240 -141.74 23.31 -26.66
C ASP A 240 -142.78 22.56 -27.52
N GLN A 241 -142.63 21.26 -27.71
CA GLN A 241 -143.64 20.42 -28.40
C GLN A 241 -144.98 20.38 -27.66
N LEU A 242 -144.95 20.23 -26.33
CA LEU A 242 -146.15 20.25 -25.49
C LEU A 242 -146.85 21.63 -25.53
N ARG A 243 -146.08 22.72 -25.49
CA ARG A 243 -146.60 24.10 -25.62
C ARG A 243 -147.27 24.35 -26.98
N ARG A 244 -146.72 23.75 -28.05
CA ARG A 244 -147.31 23.82 -29.41
C ARG A 244 -148.49 22.86 -29.62
N ARG A 245 -148.89 22.10 -28.58
CA ARG A 245 -149.94 21.07 -28.63
C ARG A 245 -149.66 19.95 -29.64
N GLU A 246 -148.40 19.76 -30.00
CA GLU A 246 -147.97 18.67 -30.87
C GLU A 246 -147.91 17.35 -30.09
N PRO A 247 -148.03 16.19 -30.75
CA PRO A 247 -147.67 14.91 -30.14
C PRO A 247 -146.16 14.82 -29.95
N LEU A 248 -145.74 14.37 -28.77
CA LEU A 248 -144.34 14.02 -28.53
C LEU A 248 -143.93 12.88 -29.48
N SER A 249 -142.77 13.02 -30.13
CA SER A 249 -142.26 11.98 -31.03
C SER A 249 -142.01 10.66 -30.28
N LYS A 250 -142.22 9.53 -30.97
CA LYS A 250 -141.85 8.19 -30.46
C LYS A 250 -140.35 8.07 -30.20
N GLU A 251 -139.50 8.72 -30.99
CA GLU A 251 -138.05 8.74 -30.75
C GLU A 251 -137.72 9.51 -29.46
N ALA A 252 -138.33 10.67 -29.27
CA ALA A 252 -138.18 11.49 -28.06
C ALA A 252 -138.68 10.74 -26.81
N MET A 253 -139.75 9.97 -26.92
CA MET A 253 -140.27 9.13 -25.83
C MET A 253 -139.41 7.88 -25.57
N GLY A 254 -138.83 7.28 -26.61
CA GLY A 254 -138.02 6.05 -26.49
C GLY A 254 -136.71 6.27 -25.75
N LEU A 255 -135.95 7.31 -26.14
CA LEU A 255 -134.65 7.65 -25.55
C LEU A 255 -134.75 8.16 -24.11
N PHE A 256 -135.87 8.79 -23.77
CA PHE A 256 -136.12 9.40 -22.46
C PHE A 256 -137.03 8.57 -21.55
N SER A 257 -137.58 7.45 -22.01
CA SER A 257 -138.49 6.63 -21.19
C SER A 257 -137.89 6.32 -19.82
N ASP A 258 -136.64 5.86 -19.76
CA ASP A 258 -135.94 5.56 -18.50
C ASP A 258 -135.49 6.79 -17.68
N ARG A 259 -135.43 7.97 -18.30
CA ARG A 259 -134.86 9.18 -17.69
C ARG A 259 -135.91 10.13 -17.11
N VAL A 260 -137.16 9.96 -17.52
CA VAL A 260 -138.26 10.84 -17.14
C VAL A 260 -139.03 10.25 -15.96
N SER A 261 -139.49 11.11 -15.04
CA SER A 261 -140.15 10.68 -13.81
C SER A 261 -141.36 9.77 -14.08
N ARG A 262 -141.59 8.81 -13.16
CA ARG A 262 -142.79 7.95 -13.18
C ARG A 262 -144.07 8.80 -13.25
N VAL A 263 -144.05 9.99 -12.63
CA VAL A 263 -145.15 10.96 -12.67
C VAL A 263 -145.40 11.41 -14.11
N PHE A 264 -144.39 11.87 -14.83
CA PHE A 264 -144.56 12.29 -16.22
C PHE A 264 -145.03 11.16 -17.14
N ARG A 265 -144.53 9.92 -16.98
CA ARG A 265 -145.04 8.77 -17.76
C ARG A 265 -146.55 8.59 -17.55
N SER A 266 -147.01 8.63 -16.29
CA SER A 266 -148.43 8.49 -15.97
C SER A 266 -149.29 9.63 -16.55
N LEU A 267 -148.76 10.86 -16.54
CA LEU A 267 -149.43 12.02 -17.14
C LEU A 267 -149.47 11.91 -18.66
N ASN A 268 -148.41 11.42 -19.30
CA ASN A 268 -148.39 11.20 -20.73
C ASN A 268 -149.42 10.13 -21.14
N ASP A 269 -149.49 9.00 -20.43
CA ASP A 269 -150.48 7.96 -20.73
C ASP A 269 -151.91 8.50 -20.57
N ARG A 270 -152.13 9.33 -19.54
CA ARG A 270 -153.41 10.03 -19.36
C ARG A 270 -153.69 10.99 -20.51
N LEU A 271 -152.70 11.79 -20.93
CA LEU A 271 -152.82 12.72 -22.05
C LEU A 271 -153.16 11.99 -23.36
N VAL A 272 -152.49 10.88 -23.64
CA VAL A 272 -152.77 10.02 -24.80
C VAL A 272 -154.21 9.50 -24.73
N SER A 273 -154.63 8.99 -23.57
CA SER A 273 -156.00 8.49 -23.40
C SER A 273 -157.07 9.57 -23.58
N LEU A 274 -156.83 10.78 -23.07
CA LEU A 274 -157.74 11.92 -23.21
C LEU A 274 -157.79 12.43 -24.66
N ARG A 275 -156.65 12.46 -25.36
CA ARG A 275 -156.60 12.78 -26.80
C ARG A 275 -157.39 11.78 -27.63
N VAL A 276 -157.32 10.48 -27.31
CA VAL A 276 -158.16 9.44 -27.95
C VAL A 276 -159.63 9.66 -27.64
N GLN A 277 -160.00 9.90 -26.38
CA GLN A 277 -161.39 10.18 -25.99
C GLN A 277 -161.94 11.43 -26.70
N ARG A 278 -161.15 12.51 -26.79
CA ARG A 278 -161.50 13.71 -27.55
C ARG A 278 -161.77 13.39 -29.01
N ALA A 279 -160.88 12.63 -29.66
CA ALA A 279 -161.05 12.22 -31.05
C ALA A 279 -162.33 11.39 -31.25
N THR A 280 -162.68 10.50 -30.31
CA THR A 280 -163.94 9.76 -30.35
C THR A 280 -165.16 10.67 -30.15
N LEU A 281 -165.12 11.61 -29.21
CA LEU A 281 -166.22 12.56 -28.96
C LEU A 281 -166.47 13.47 -30.17
N LEU A 282 -165.43 13.87 -30.89
CA LEU A 282 -165.54 14.70 -32.09
C LEU A 282 -166.22 14.01 -33.29
N ASN A 283 -166.31 12.68 -33.29
CA ASN A 283 -167.09 11.95 -34.31
C ASN A 283 -168.60 12.14 -34.15
N VAL A 284 -169.04 12.47 -32.93
CA VAL A 284 -170.47 12.56 -32.57
C VAL A 284 -170.87 14.00 -32.23
N TYR A 285 -169.94 14.79 -31.69
CA TYR A 285 -170.17 16.15 -31.21
C TYR A 285 -169.25 17.15 -31.90
N THR A 286 -169.73 18.39 -32.05
CA THR A 286 -168.91 19.50 -32.53
C THR A 286 -167.96 20.02 -31.45
N GLU A 287 -166.89 20.70 -31.83
CA GLU A 287 -165.85 21.23 -30.92
C GLU A 287 -166.39 22.12 -29.79
N LYS A 288 -167.56 22.75 -30.00
CA LYS A 288 -168.18 23.65 -29.02
C LYS A 288 -169.03 22.93 -27.97
N HIS A 289 -169.23 21.62 -28.08
CA HIS A 289 -170.09 20.86 -27.17
C HIS A 289 -169.49 20.80 -25.75
N PRO A 290 -170.31 20.92 -24.68
CA PRO A 290 -169.82 20.94 -23.30
C PRO A 290 -168.90 19.76 -22.93
N LYS A 291 -169.22 18.55 -23.40
CA LYS A 291 -168.40 17.35 -23.16
C LYS A 291 -167.03 17.39 -23.86
N VAL A 292 -166.93 17.98 -25.04
CA VAL A 292 -165.64 18.11 -25.76
C VAL A 292 -164.79 19.19 -25.09
N ARG A 293 -165.41 20.31 -24.71
CA ARG A 293 -164.75 21.37 -23.93
C ARG A 293 -164.24 20.89 -22.57
N GLN A 294 -164.98 20.00 -21.91
CA GLN A 294 -164.52 19.38 -20.66
C GLN A 294 -163.24 18.56 -20.87
N VAL A 295 -163.20 17.71 -21.91
CA VAL A 295 -161.99 16.93 -22.24
C VAL A 295 -160.85 17.83 -22.72
N ASP A 296 -161.13 18.92 -23.43
CA ASP A 296 -160.12 19.92 -23.80
C ASP A 296 -159.49 20.57 -22.56
N SER A 297 -160.30 20.94 -21.58
CA SER A 297 -159.81 21.48 -20.31
C SER A 297 -159.00 20.44 -19.53
N GLU A 298 -159.39 19.15 -19.55
CA GLU A 298 -158.60 18.07 -18.94
C GLU A 298 -157.25 17.87 -19.67
N ILE A 299 -157.24 17.92 -21.00
CA ILE A 299 -156.01 17.83 -21.82
C ILE A 299 -155.08 19.00 -21.52
N GLU A 300 -155.62 20.21 -21.39
CA GLU A 300 -154.86 21.42 -21.06
C GLU A 300 -154.24 21.29 -19.66
N ASN A 301 -155.05 20.94 -18.66
CA ASN A 301 -154.56 20.71 -17.29
C ASN A 301 -153.47 19.63 -17.22
N VAL A 302 -153.64 18.51 -17.94
CA VAL A 302 -152.63 17.43 -17.96
C VAL A 302 -151.36 17.90 -18.69
N SER A 303 -151.50 18.65 -19.79
CA SER A 303 -150.34 19.19 -20.53
C SER A 303 -149.58 20.22 -19.71
N GLU A 304 -150.26 21.09 -18.97
CA GLU A 304 -149.64 22.05 -18.04
C GLU A 304 -148.90 21.34 -16.91
N ASN A 305 -149.50 20.29 -16.33
CA ASN A 305 -148.82 19.47 -15.31
C ASN A 305 -147.59 18.75 -15.86
N MET A 306 -147.63 18.26 -17.11
CA MET A 306 -146.47 17.65 -17.78
C MET A 306 -145.36 18.67 -18.04
N ILE A 307 -145.71 19.88 -18.49
CA ILE A 307 -144.75 20.98 -18.67
C ILE A 307 -144.13 21.36 -17.33
N ALA A 308 -144.93 21.50 -16.26
CA ALA A 308 -144.42 21.82 -14.94
C ALA A 308 -143.43 20.77 -14.41
N GLU A 309 -143.73 19.48 -14.63
CA GLU A 309 -142.84 18.37 -14.26
C GLU A 309 -141.53 18.38 -15.07
N LEU A 310 -141.59 18.62 -16.38
CA LEU A 310 -140.39 18.75 -17.22
C LEU A 310 -139.59 20.01 -16.90
N GLU A 311 -140.23 21.12 -16.58
CA GLU A 311 -139.55 22.35 -16.16
C GLU A 311 -138.86 22.16 -14.81
N ALA A 312 -139.46 21.44 -13.87
CA ALA A 312 -138.83 21.07 -12.61
C ALA A 312 -137.61 20.17 -12.83
N GLN A 313 -137.70 19.18 -13.73
CA GLN A 313 -136.56 18.35 -14.11
C GLN A 313 -135.47 19.14 -14.83
N ARG A 314 -135.83 20.02 -15.77
CA ARG A 314 -134.88 20.87 -16.49
C ARG A 314 -134.09 21.75 -15.53
N ARG A 315 -134.77 22.42 -14.58
CA ARG A 315 -134.10 23.23 -13.54
C ARG A 315 -133.13 22.39 -12.72
N THR A 316 -133.54 21.18 -12.32
CA THR A 316 -132.67 20.26 -11.57
C THR A 316 -131.40 19.89 -12.37
N LEU A 317 -131.53 19.64 -13.68
CA LEU A 317 -130.39 19.36 -14.54
C LEU A 317 -129.53 20.60 -14.80
N GLU A 318 -130.13 21.79 -14.95
CA GLU A 318 -129.42 23.07 -15.10
C GLU A 318 -128.56 23.36 -13.86
N GLU A 319 -129.11 23.19 -12.65
CA GLU A 319 -128.38 23.33 -11.39
C GLU A 319 -127.20 22.35 -11.31
N ARG A 320 -127.43 21.09 -11.72
CA ARG A 320 -126.37 20.07 -11.77
C ARG A 320 -125.30 20.40 -12.82
N LYS A 321 -125.69 20.89 -14.01
CA LYS A 321 -124.78 21.31 -15.07
C LYS A 321 -123.90 22.46 -14.61
N GLU A 322 -124.46 23.45 -13.92
CA GLU A 322 -123.71 24.58 -13.37
C GLU A 322 -122.71 24.13 -12.29
N LEU A 323 -123.09 23.17 -11.45
CA LEU A 323 -122.17 22.56 -10.49
C LEU A 323 -120.97 21.89 -11.19
N VAL A 324 -121.23 21.10 -12.24
CA VAL A 324 -120.17 20.45 -13.03
C VAL A 324 -119.33 21.48 -13.79
N ALA A 325 -119.92 22.54 -14.33
CA ALA A 325 -119.20 23.63 -15.01
C ALA A 325 -118.20 24.33 -14.07
N ARG A 326 -118.63 24.62 -12.84
CA ARG A 326 -117.73 25.17 -11.80
C ARG A 326 -116.61 24.20 -11.45
N LYS A 327 -116.91 22.89 -11.38
CA LYS A 327 -115.88 21.85 -11.19
C LYS A 327 -114.88 21.83 -12.36
N LEU A 328 -115.37 21.89 -13.61
CA LEU A 328 -114.55 21.89 -14.81
C LEU A 328 -113.59 23.08 -14.86
N LYS A 329 -114.10 24.30 -14.62
CA LYS A 329 -113.28 25.52 -14.61
C LYS A 329 -112.15 25.44 -13.57
N ARG A 330 -112.47 24.93 -12.38
CA ARG A 330 -111.47 24.72 -11.32
C ARG A 330 -110.38 23.73 -11.75
N LEU A 331 -110.77 22.60 -12.35
CA LEU A 331 -109.83 21.59 -12.84
C LEU A 331 -108.97 22.10 -14.01
N GLU A 332 -109.53 22.93 -14.91
CA GLU A 332 -108.79 23.55 -16.01
C GLU A 332 -107.76 24.58 -15.52
N GLU A 333 -108.09 25.36 -14.49
CA GLU A 333 -107.15 26.27 -13.83
C GLU A 333 -106.04 25.50 -13.10
N GLU A 334 -106.37 24.42 -12.37
CA GLU A 334 -105.38 23.55 -11.71
C GLU A 334 -104.47 22.84 -12.74
N PHE A 335 -104.98 22.45 -13.91
CA PHE A 335 -104.17 21.83 -14.97
C PHE A 335 -103.15 22.78 -15.59
N LYS A 336 -103.44 24.08 -15.70
CA LYS A 336 -102.53 25.07 -16.30
C LYS A 336 -101.26 25.31 -15.48
N THR A 337 -101.31 25.17 -14.16
CA THR A 337 -100.17 25.44 -13.27
C THR A 337 -99.21 24.24 -13.11
N LEU A 338 -99.70 23.01 -13.30
CA LEU A 338 -98.92 21.78 -13.10
C LEU A 338 -97.63 21.67 -13.96
N PRO A 339 -97.60 22.04 -15.27
CA PRO A 339 -96.39 21.92 -16.08
C PRO A 339 -95.22 22.81 -15.61
N GLN A 340 -95.52 24.01 -15.09
CA GLN A 340 -94.49 24.94 -14.59
C GLN A 340 -93.89 24.46 -13.27
N GLU A 341 -94.72 23.87 -12.41
CA GLU A 341 -94.27 23.24 -11.16
C GLU A 341 -93.41 22.00 -11.44
N ALA A 342 -93.78 21.18 -12.44
CA ALA A 342 -93.00 20.02 -12.85
C ALA A 342 -91.60 20.39 -13.38
N GLN A 343 -91.51 21.42 -14.23
CA GLN A 343 -90.23 21.89 -14.77
C GLN A 343 -89.31 22.47 -13.68
N THR A 344 -89.88 23.18 -12.70
CA THR A 344 -89.11 23.75 -11.60
C THR A 344 -88.59 22.65 -10.67
N LEU A 345 -89.43 21.65 -10.38
CA LEU A 345 -89.00 20.48 -9.61
C LEU A 345 -87.89 19.71 -10.33
N ASP A 346 -87.99 19.48 -11.64
CA ASP A 346 -86.97 18.79 -12.43
C ASP A 346 -85.61 19.50 -12.37
N LYS A 347 -85.59 20.85 -12.48
CA LYS A 347 -84.36 21.64 -12.32
C LYS A 347 -83.73 21.45 -10.94
N LEU A 348 -84.53 21.53 -9.88
CA LEU A 348 -84.05 21.33 -8.50
C LEU A 348 -83.57 19.89 -8.26
N GLN A 349 -84.25 18.89 -8.84
CA GLN A 349 -83.82 17.50 -8.76
C GLN A 349 -82.53 17.24 -9.53
N HIS A 350 -82.37 17.85 -10.71
CA HIS A 350 -81.13 17.77 -11.48
C HIS A 350 -79.96 18.42 -10.72
N GLU A 351 -80.18 19.55 -10.06
CA GLU A 351 -79.16 20.19 -9.20
C GLU A 351 -78.73 19.27 -8.05
N VAL A 352 -79.68 18.61 -7.38
CA VAL A 352 -79.39 17.58 -6.37
C VAL A 352 -78.56 16.44 -6.96
N GLU A 353 -78.91 15.93 -8.15
CA GLU A 353 -78.18 14.83 -8.78
C GLU A 353 -76.73 15.20 -9.12
N VAL A 354 -76.51 16.40 -9.66
CA VAL A 354 -75.16 16.90 -9.99
C VAL A 354 -74.31 17.03 -8.73
N ILE A 355 -74.84 17.66 -7.67
CA ILE A 355 -74.09 17.83 -6.41
C ILE A 355 -73.83 16.46 -5.76
N LYS A 356 -74.80 15.54 -5.80
CA LYS A 356 -74.66 14.19 -5.26
C LYS A 356 -73.53 13.41 -5.93
N ARG A 357 -73.43 13.44 -7.27
CA ARG A 357 -72.30 12.80 -8.00
C ARG A 357 -70.94 13.35 -7.58
N VAL A 358 -70.86 14.67 -7.33
CA VAL A 358 -69.62 15.30 -6.84
C VAL A 358 -69.29 14.84 -5.41
N VAL A 359 -70.29 14.76 -4.53
CA VAL A 359 -70.12 14.24 -3.17
C VAL A 359 -69.64 12.80 -3.20
N GLU A 360 -70.27 11.91 -3.97
CA GLU A 360 -69.87 10.50 -4.12
C GLU A 360 -68.43 10.36 -4.63
N LEU A 361 -68.02 11.17 -5.62
CA LEU A 361 -66.64 11.22 -6.11
C LEU A 361 -65.67 11.67 -5.02
N LEU A 362 -65.99 12.73 -4.28
CA LEU A 362 -65.16 13.24 -3.20
C LEU A 362 -65.07 12.24 -2.03
N GLU A 363 -66.13 11.51 -1.71
CA GLU A 363 -66.12 10.43 -0.72
C GLU A 363 -65.21 9.29 -1.14
N SER A 364 -65.33 8.83 -2.39
CA SER A 364 -64.43 7.81 -2.95
C SER A 364 -62.97 8.25 -2.87
N LYS A 365 -62.67 9.51 -3.22
CA LYS A 365 -61.32 10.07 -3.14
C LYS A 365 -60.83 10.28 -1.72
N TYR A 366 -61.71 10.64 -0.80
CA TYR A 366 -61.39 10.74 0.63
C TYR A 366 -61.01 9.36 1.20
N GLN A 367 -61.75 8.31 0.86
CA GLN A 367 -61.44 6.93 1.26
C GLN A 367 -60.11 6.46 0.65
N GLU A 368 -59.86 6.73 -0.64
CA GLU A 368 -58.57 6.44 -1.27
C GLU A 368 -57.40 7.12 -0.54
N ALA A 369 -57.56 8.39 -0.16
CA ALA A 369 -56.56 9.12 0.60
C ALA A 369 -56.35 8.57 2.02
N LEU A 370 -57.43 8.17 2.71
CA LEU A 370 -57.40 7.55 4.05
C LEU A 370 -56.66 6.20 4.04
N ILE A 371 -56.90 5.38 3.02
CA ILE A 371 -56.21 4.10 2.82
C ILE A 371 -54.71 4.34 2.62
N LYS A 372 -54.34 5.29 1.74
CA LYS A 372 -52.93 5.62 1.47
C LYS A 372 -52.21 6.23 2.67
N GLU A 373 -52.89 7.06 3.46
CA GLU A 373 -52.36 7.60 4.72
C GLU A 373 -52.06 6.46 5.71
N SER A 374 -52.95 5.45 5.76
CA SER A 374 -52.79 4.28 6.63
C SER A 374 -51.71 3.31 6.14
N GLU A 375 -51.51 3.20 4.83
CA GLU A 375 -50.50 2.35 4.19
C GLU A 375 -49.07 2.84 4.45
N LYS A 376 -48.88 4.14 4.78
CA LYS A 376 -47.57 4.80 4.91
C LYS A 376 -46.68 4.51 3.71
N VAL A 377 -46.94 5.21 2.59
CA VAL A 377 -46.25 4.98 1.32
C VAL A 377 -44.72 5.04 1.48
N GLU A 378 -44.05 3.92 1.18
CA GLU A 378 -42.60 3.81 1.14
C GLU A 378 -42.13 3.66 -0.32
N GLU A 379 -41.85 4.78 -1.01
CA GLU A 379 -41.30 4.74 -2.38
C GLU A 379 -39.80 4.39 -2.42
N VAL A 380 -39.14 4.37 -1.25
CA VAL A 380 -37.71 4.10 -1.10
C VAL A 380 -37.53 2.82 -0.29
N SER A 381 -36.82 1.85 -0.88
CA SER A 381 -36.41 0.61 -0.22
C SER A 381 -34.88 0.47 -0.21
N ILE A 382 -34.32 -0.04 0.88
CA ILE A 382 -32.88 -0.34 0.98
C ILE A 382 -32.66 -1.72 0.37
N VAL A 383 -32.01 -1.78 -0.80
CA VAL A 383 -31.73 -3.04 -1.51
C VAL A 383 -30.48 -3.71 -0.94
N ARG A 384 -29.42 -2.93 -0.74
CA ARG A 384 -28.15 -3.41 -0.21
C ARG A 384 -27.72 -2.51 0.95
N PRO A 385 -27.71 -3.01 2.21
CA PRO A 385 -27.09 -2.26 3.29
C PRO A 385 -25.57 -2.19 3.06
N ALA A 386 -24.94 -1.12 3.53
CA ALA A 386 -23.50 -0.99 3.53
C ALA A 386 -22.88 -2.05 4.44
N LEU A 387 -21.91 -2.77 3.88
CA LEU A 387 -21.07 -3.74 4.58
C LEU A 387 -19.77 -3.09 5.05
N ARG A 388 -19.14 -3.68 6.07
CA ARG A 388 -17.84 -3.23 6.59
C ARG A 388 -16.75 -3.40 5.53
N PRO A 389 -16.06 -2.33 5.10
CA PRO A 389 -14.98 -2.44 4.13
C PRO A 389 -13.74 -3.09 4.75
N TRP A 390 -13.23 -4.14 4.10
CA TRP A 390 -12.06 -4.91 4.57
C TRP A 390 -10.72 -4.40 3.99
N ARG A 391 -10.75 -3.49 3.02
CA ARG A 391 -9.57 -2.85 2.43
C ARG A 391 -9.79 -1.34 2.25
N PRO A 392 -8.74 -0.53 2.44
CA PRO A 392 -8.80 0.91 2.14
C PRO A 392 -8.78 1.16 0.62
N ILE A 393 -9.42 2.23 0.18
CA ILE A 393 -9.48 2.66 -1.23
C ILE A 393 -8.16 3.29 -1.71
N ASN A 394 -7.29 3.70 -0.78
CA ASN A 394 -5.98 4.28 -1.05
C ASN A 394 -4.84 3.35 -0.60
N PRO A 395 -4.68 2.14 -1.20
CA PRO A 395 -3.64 1.22 -0.78
C PRO A 395 -2.25 1.84 -0.97
N PRO A 396 -1.33 1.66 -0.01
CA PRO A 396 -0.01 2.25 -0.11
C PRO A 396 0.75 1.63 -1.28
N ARG A 397 1.27 2.46 -2.19
CA ARG A 397 2.03 2.06 -3.39
C ARG A 397 3.46 1.58 -3.07
N THR A 398 3.62 0.80 -1.99
CA THR A 398 4.92 0.29 -1.50
C THR A 398 5.60 -0.63 -2.51
N LYS A 399 4.83 -1.51 -3.16
CA LYS A 399 5.36 -2.41 -4.21
C LYS A 399 5.91 -1.62 -5.40
N ALA A 400 5.12 -0.69 -5.93
CA ALA A 400 5.53 0.13 -7.07
C ALA A 400 6.76 1.00 -6.77
N ALA A 401 6.81 1.65 -5.61
CA ALA A 401 7.97 2.42 -5.18
C ALA A 401 9.23 1.56 -5.02
N THR A 402 9.10 0.36 -4.43
CA THR A 402 10.23 -0.56 -4.25
C THR A 402 10.79 -1.03 -5.61
N VAL A 403 9.92 -1.35 -6.56
CA VAL A 403 10.32 -1.72 -7.93
C VAL A 403 11.05 -0.56 -8.62
N ALA A 404 10.53 0.67 -8.52
CA ALA A 404 11.20 1.85 -9.07
C ALA A 404 12.59 2.06 -8.46
N GLY A 405 12.73 1.85 -7.13
CA GLY A 405 14.03 1.91 -6.45
C GLY A 405 15.02 0.84 -6.91
N LEU A 406 14.55 -0.39 -7.14
CA LEU A 406 15.38 -1.47 -7.68
C LEU A 406 15.85 -1.18 -9.12
N VAL A 407 14.96 -0.68 -9.98
CA VAL A 407 15.31 -0.31 -11.37
C VAL A 407 16.33 0.83 -11.38
N MET A 408 16.11 1.87 -10.59
CA MET A 408 17.04 3.00 -10.50
C MET A 408 18.39 2.57 -9.89
N GLY A 409 18.38 1.68 -8.92
CA GLY A 409 19.58 1.09 -8.33
C GLY A 409 20.37 0.18 -9.28
N LEU A 410 19.69 -0.51 -10.21
CA LEU A 410 20.33 -1.29 -11.26
C LEU A 410 21.07 -0.37 -12.24
N VAL A 411 20.41 0.68 -12.73
CA VAL A 411 21.00 1.66 -13.65
C VAL A 411 22.21 2.33 -13.01
N LEU A 412 22.05 2.86 -11.79
CA LEU A 412 23.16 3.48 -11.06
C LEU A 412 24.27 2.48 -10.74
N GLY A 413 23.92 1.24 -10.41
CA GLY A 413 24.89 0.20 -10.13
C GLY A 413 25.78 -0.13 -11.33
N VAL A 414 25.20 -0.17 -12.52
CA VAL A 414 25.94 -0.33 -13.77
C VAL A 414 26.90 0.84 -13.96
N VAL A 415 26.43 2.08 -13.83
CA VAL A 415 27.30 3.28 -13.94
C VAL A 415 28.45 3.24 -12.94
N PHE A 416 28.20 2.90 -11.67
CA PHE A 416 29.23 2.75 -10.66
C PHE A 416 30.21 1.62 -10.96
N ALA A 417 29.76 0.52 -11.56
CA ALA A 417 30.65 -0.55 -11.98
C ALA A 417 31.68 -0.07 -13.02
N PHE A 418 31.27 0.79 -13.97
CA PHE A 418 32.17 1.40 -14.94
C PHE A 418 33.14 2.41 -14.30
N ILE A 419 32.67 3.27 -13.39
CA ILE A 419 33.53 4.22 -12.68
C ILE A 419 34.59 3.49 -11.83
N VAL A 420 34.20 2.41 -11.14
CA VAL A 420 35.15 1.64 -10.33
C VAL A 420 36.17 0.91 -11.21
N GLU A 421 35.80 0.53 -12.44
CA GLU A 421 36.72 -0.10 -13.37
C GLU A 421 37.70 0.88 -14.01
N SER A 422 37.27 2.09 -14.37
CA SER A 422 38.17 3.10 -14.95
C SER A 422 39.27 3.56 -13.99
N LEU A 423 39.05 3.41 -12.68
CA LEU A 423 40.03 3.68 -11.63
C LEU A 423 40.99 2.51 -11.34
N ASP A 424 40.81 1.34 -11.97
CA ASP A 424 41.68 0.16 -11.81
C ASP A 424 42.84 0.22 -12.83
N THR A 425 44.08 0.39 -12.34
CA THR A 425 45.26 0.69 -13.19
C THR A 425 46.21 -0.49 -13.40
N SER A 426 45.86 -1.70 -12.94
CA SER A 426 46.72 -2.89 -13.10
C SER A 426 46.60 -3.51 -14.50
N ILE A 427 47.72 -3.69 -15.20
CA ILE A 427 47.79 -4.51 -16.43
C ILE A 427 47.56 -5.97 -16.04
N GLY A 428 46.63 -6.63 -16.72
CA GLY A 428 46.15 -7.95 -16.36
C GLY A 428 46.42 -9.05 -17.38
N THR A 429 46.93 -8.76 -18.59
CA THR A 429 47.19 -9.76 -19.64
C THR A 429 48.64 -9.74 -20.11
N ILE A 430 49.10 -10.83 -20.73
CA ILE A 430 50.48 -11.00 -21.23
C ILE A 430 50.70 -10.03 -22.39
N GLU A 431 49.74 -10.01 -23.31
CA GLU A 431 49.74 -9.21 -24.53
C GLU A 431 49.78 -7.71 -24.19
N ASP A 432 49.08 -7.31 -23.12
CA ASP A 432 49.12 -5.93 -22.64
C ASP A 432 50.52 -5.55 -22.13
N VAL A 433 51.26 -6.46 -21.49
CA VAL A 433 52.63 -6.18 -21.00
C VAL A 433 53.60 -6.09 -22.16
N GLU A 434 53.55 -7.03 -23.10
CA GLU A 434 54.41 -7.04 -24.29
C GLU A 434 54.20 -5.79 -25.14
N LYS A 435 52.94 -5.44 -25.43
CA LYS A 435 52.59 -4.23 -26.19
C LYS A 435 52.98 -2.96 -25.46
N TYR A 436 52.86 -2.94 -24.13
CA TYR A 436 53.15 -1.74 -23.34
C TYR A 436 54.65 -1.47 -23.18
N LEU A 437 55.48 -2.51 -23.16
CA LEU A 437 56.93 -2.38 -22.96
C LEU A 437 57.75 -2.57 -24.23
N GLY A 438 57.23 -3.22 -25.26
CA GLY A 438 57.96 -3.55 -26.49
C GLY A 438 59.03 -4.62 -26.30
N VAL A 439 58.90 -5.47 -25.29
CA VAL A 439 59.80 -6.62 -25.02
C VAL A 439 58.97 -7.86 -24.71
N PRO A 440 59.46 -9.07 -25.02
CA PRO A 440 58.70 -10.30 -24.81
C PRO A 440 58.56 -10.65 -23.34
N VAL A 441 57.49 -11.38 -23.00
CA VAL A 441 57.37 -12.03 -21.69
C VAL A 441 58.08 -13.38 -21.75
N LEU A 442 59.17 -13.50 -20.99
CA LEU A 442 60.04 -14.68 -21.00
C LEU A 442 59.48 -15.86 -20.20
N GLY A 443 58.49 -15.62 -19.33
CA GLY A 443 57.93 -16.70 -18.53
C GLY A 443 57.01 -16.20 -17.44
N ILE A 444 56.20 -17.13 -16.92
CA ILE A 444 55.20 -16.88 -15.89
C ILE A 444 55.52 -17.75 -14.69
N ILE A 445 55.72 -17.12 -13.53
CA ILE A 445 55.89 -17.80 -12.25
C ILE A 445 54.60 -17.66 -11.44
N PRO A 446 53.83 -18.74 -11.21
CA PRO A 446 52.56 -18.69 -10.53
C PRO A 446 52.72 -18.27 -9.05
N HIS A 447 51.69 -17.64 -8.50
CA HIS A 447 51.64 -17.29 -7.09
C HIS A 447 51.35 -18.53 -6.24
N MET A 448 52.36 -19.00 -5.51
CA MET A 448 52.20 -20.00 -4.46
C MET A 448 52.43 -19.35 -3.09
N THR A 449 51.57 -19.66 -2.13
CA THR A 449 51.76 -19.20 -0.74
C THR A 449 52.92 -19.94 -0.10
N THR A 450 53.57 -19.31 0.88
CA THR A 450 54.67 -19.93 1.62
C THR A 450 54.22 -21.23 2.29
N GLU A 451 52.97 -21.28 2.76
CA GLU A 451 52.36 -22.48 3.33
C GLU A 451 52.14 -23.60 2.29
N GLU A 452 51.74 -23.27 1.06
CA GLU A 452 51.59 -24.24 -0.03
C GLU A 452 52.94 -24.82 -0.46
N ILE A 453 53.98 -23.97 -0.55
CA ILE A 453 55.35 -24.42 -0.87
C ILE A 453 55.90 -25.32 0.25
N LYS A 454 55.75 -24.90 1.52
CA LYS A 454 56.14 -25.72 2.68
C LYS A 454 55.40 -27.04 2.71
N ARG A 455 54.10 -27.05 2.40
CA ARG A 455 53.29 -28.28 2.35
C ARG A 455 53.78 -29.23 1.25
N THR A 456 54.11 -28.70 0.07
CA THR A 456 54.65 -29.52 -1.03
C THR A 456 55.97 -30.17 -0.61
N LEU A 457 56.86 -29.39 0.03
CA LEU A 457 58.14 -29.90 0.54
C LEU A 457 57.96 -30.91 1.69
N LEU A 458 56.99 -30.73 2.58
CA LEU A 458 56.68 -31.67 3.67
C LEU A 458 56.01 -32.96 3.18
N GLU A 459 55.28 -32.92 2.07
CA GLU A 459 54.69 -34.10 1.43
C GLU A 459 55.76 -34.93 0.69
N GLU A 460 56.82 -34.29 0.17
CA GLU A 460 57.90 -34.93 -0.61
C GLU A 460 59.11 -35.34 0.26
N TYR A 461 59.39 -34.63 1.36
CA TYR A 461 60.45 -34.93 2.32
C TYR A 461 59.86 -35.27 3.69
N ILE A 462 59.98 -36.53 4.11
CA ILE A 462 59.61 -37.00 5.45
C ILE A 462 60.71 -36.55 6.43
N GLY A 463 60.67 -35.29 6.89
CA GLY A 463 61.71 -34.77 7.78
C GLY A 463 61.24 -33.65 8.73
N LYS A 464 61.68 -33.72 10.00
CA LYS A 464 61.60 -32.63 10.99
C LYS A 464 62.68 -31.58 10.72
N ASP A 465 62.69 -30.97 9.54
CA ASP A 465 63.59 -29.84 9.29
C ASP A 465 63.11 -28.61 10.07
N ASP A 466 64.04 -27.91 10.71
CA ASP A 466 63.74 -26.66 11.40
C ASP A 466 63.20 -25.61 10.41
N GLU A 467 62.42 -24.66 10.92
CA GLU A 467 61.71 -23.69 10.07
C GLU A 467 62.66 -22.86 9.19
N GLU A 468 63.89 -22.63 9.65
CA GLU A 468 64.93 -21.92 8.90
C GLU A 468 65.39 -22.72 7.66
N VAL A 469 65.72 -24.01 7.83
CA VAL A 469 66.13 -24.90 6.73
C VAL A 469 64.98 -25.10 5.74
N LEU A 470 63.75 -25.24 6.24
CA LEU A 470 62.57 -25.36 5.37
C LEU A 470 62.34 -24.09 4.53
N ASN A 471 62.61 -22.91 5.09
CA ASN A 471 62.55 -21.65 4.33
C ASN A 471 63.66 -21.55 3.27
N MET A 472 64.85 -22.11 3.54
CA MET A 472 65.93 -22.20 2.55
C MET A 472 65.53 -23.11 1.40
N LYS A 473 65.07 -24.33 1.70
CA LYS A 473 64.57 -25.30 0.70
C LYS A 473 63.44 -24.71 -0.14
N ALA A 474 62.51 -23.98 0.48
CA ALA A 474 61.42 -23.29 -0.22
C ALA A 474 61.88 -22.22 -1.22
N ARG A 475 63.05 -21.60 -1.02
CA ARG A 475 63.63 -20.62 -1.96
C ARG A 475 64.39 -21.30 -3.12
N LEU A 476 64.75 -22.58 -2.97
CA LEU A 476 65.43 -23.43 -3.96
C LEU A 476 64.47 -24.48 -4.53
N ILE A 477 63.22 -24.09 -4.81
CA ILE A 477 62.15 -25.02 -5.15
C ILE A 477 62.44 -25.88 -6.39
N SER A 478 63.22 -25.36 -7.35
CA SER A 478 63.63 -26.13 -8.54
C SER A 478 64.50 -27.35 -8.21
N HIS A 479 65.23 -27.32 -7.09
CA HIS A 479 66.05 -28.43 -6.62
C HIS A 479 65.26 -29.35 -5.68
N PHE A 480 64.60 -28.78 -4.67
CA PHE A 480 63.94 -29.57 -3.63
C PHE A 480 62.54 -30.05 -3.99
N ALA A 481 61.86 -29.47 -4.98
CA ALA A 481 60.60 -30.00 -5.50
C ALA A 481 60.61 -29.98 -7.02
N PRO A 482 61.49 -30.78 -7.66
CA PRO A 482 61.76 -30.70 -9.10
C PRO A 482 60.54 -31.07 -9.95
N LYS A 483 59.58 -31.82 -9.39
CA LYS A 483 58.32 -32.19 -10.04
C LYS A 483 57.20 -31.16 -9.83
N SER A 484 57.46 -30.09 -9.10
CA SER A 484 56.45 -29.06 -8.81
C SER A 484 56.15 -28.20 -10.05
N ALA A 485 54.94 -27.65 -10.10
CA ALA A 485 54.55 -26.70 -11.15
C ALA A 485 55.43 -25.43 -11.16
N LEU A 486 55.99 -25.06 -10.00
CA LEU A 486 56.95 -23.95 -9.91
C LEU A 486 58.28 -24.29 -10.58
N ALA A 487 58.83 -25.49 -10.33
CA ALA A 487 60.04 -25.95 -10.99
C ALA A 487 59.86 -26.01 -12.51
N GLU A 488 58.71 -26.48 -12.99
CA GLU A 488 58.39 -26.50 -14.43
C GLU A 488 58.30 -25.09 -15.03
N SER A 489 57.74 -24.14 -14.27
CA SER A 489 57.71 -22.73 -14.69
C SER A 489 59.11 -22.13 -14.84
N PHE A 490 60.07 -22.53 -13.99
CA PHE A 490 61.48 -22.13 -14.13
C PHE A 490 62.18 -22.83 -15.30
N ARG A 491 61.86 -24.10 -15.60
CA ARG A 491 62.37 -24.77 -16.81
C ARG A 491 61.86 -24.12 -18.09
N ALA A 492 60.59 -23.73 -18.13
CA ALA A 492 60.03 -22.95 -19.23
C ALA A 492 60.77 -21.60 -19.37
N LEU A 493 60.98 -20.89 -18.25
CA LEU A 493 61.74 -19.64 -18.24
C LEU A 493 63.17 -19.83 -18.76
N ARG A 494 63.87 -20.92 -18.38
CA ARG A 494 65.20 -21.25 -18.89
C ARG A 494 65.20 -21.34 -20.42
N THR A 495 64.26 -22.10 -20.98
CA THR A 495 64.12 -22.26 -22.44
C THR A 495 63.91 -20.91 -23.12
N SER A 496 63.02 -20.07 -22.59
CA SER A 496 62.76 -18.74 -23.15
C SER A 496 63.95 -17.79 -23.05
N VAL A 497 64.72 -17.83 -21.95
CA VAL A 497 65.97 -17.05 -21.79
C VAL A 497 67.04 -17.54 -22.75
N GLN A 498 67.11 -18.86 -23.00
CA GLN A 498 68.04 -19.45 -23.96
C GLN A 498 67.78 -18.92 -25.37
N PHE A 499 66.54 -18.95 -25.85
CA PHE A 499 66.17 -18.41 -27.17
C PHE A 499 66.25 -16.87 -27.27
N SER A 500 65.87 -16.15 -26.21
CA SER A 500 65.78 -14.68 -26.26
C SER A 500 67.13 -13.98 -26.05
N GLY A 501 68.11 -14.68 -25.46
CA GLY A 501 69.39 -14.11 -25.08
C GLY A 501 70.59 -14.98 -25.45
N LEU A 502 70.66 -16.20 -24.93
CA LEU A 502 71.89 -17.02 -25.00
C LEU A 502 72.25 -17.41 -26.43
N GLU A 503 71.28 -17.82 -27.26
CA GLU A 503 71.50 -18.10 -28.69
C GLU A 503 71.89 -16.86 -29.49
N GLN A 504 71.58 -15.67 -28.98
CA GLN A 504 72.02 -14.39 -29.55
C GLN A 504 73.40 -13.95 -29.02
N GLY A 505 74.13 -14.83 -28.34
CA GLY A 505 75.49 -14.60 -27.85
C GLY A 505 75.58 -13.95 -26.46
N ALA A 506 74.46 -13.73 -25.77
CA ALA A 506 74.49 -13.25 -24.39
C ALA A 506 75.02 -14.35 -23.46
N LYS A 507 76.01 -14.05 -22.62
CA LYS A 507 76.48 -14.97 -21.56
C LYS A 507 76.31 -14.38 -20.17
N THR A 508 76.34 -13.06 -20.07
CA THR A 508 76.24 -12.33 -18.80
C THR A 508 74.85 -11.67 -18.70
N ILE A 509 74.06 -12.08 -17.71
CA ILE A 509 72.67 -11.63 -17.56
C ILE A 509 72.45 -11.08 -16.16
N VAL A 510 71.83 -9.90 -16.08
CA VAL A 510 71.36 -9.32 -14.82
C VAL A 510 69.88 -9.62 -14.63
N ILE A 511 69.52 -10.14 -13.45
CA ILE A 511 68.13 -10.27 -13.01
C ILE A 511 67.81 -9.12 -12.06
N THR A 512 66.78 -8.35 -12.37
CA THR A 512 66.36 -7.20 -11.56
C THR A 512 64.85 -7.02 -11.55
N SER A 513 64.35 -6.00 -10.86
CA SER A 513 62.94 -5.63 -10.82
C SER A 513 62.76 -4.11 -10.76
N SER A 514 61.55 -3.63 -10.99
CA SER A 514 61.27 -2.20 -10.89
C SER A 514 61.30 -1.68 -9.45
N SER A 515 60.85 -2.50 -8.49
CA SER A 515 60.73 -2.18 -7.07
C SER A 515 61.08 -3.36 -6.18
N ARG A 516 61.09 -3.14 -4.87
CA ARG A 516 61.39 -4.18 -3.86
C ARG A 516 60.29 -5.24 -3.82
N LEU A 517 60.66 -6.47 -3.43
CA LEU A 517 59.73 -7.61 -3.18
C LEU A 517 58.96 -8.13 -4.40
N GLU A 518 59.52 -7.96 -5.60
CA GLU A 518 58.99 -8.55 -6.84
C GLU A 518 59.51 -9.97 -7.13
N GLY A 519 60.52 -10.44 -6.39
CA GLY A 519 61.03 -11.82 -6.45
C GLY A 519 62.27 -12.04 -7.33
N LYS A 520 63.01 -10.96 -7.66
CA LYS A 520 64.26 -10.99 -8.44
C LYS A 520 65.24 -12.10 -8.03
N THR A 521 65.59 -12.19 -6.75
CA THR A 521 66.55 -13.18 -6.25
C THR A 521 66.00 -14.60 -6.31
N THR A 522 64.70 -14.79 -6.07
CA THR A 522 64.07 -16.11 -6.21
C THR A 522 64.11 -16.57 -7.67
N VAL A 523 63.86 -15.66 -8.61
CA VAL A 523 63.96 -15.96 -10.05
C VAL A 523 65.41 -16.25 -10.44
N ALA A 524 66.37 -15.42 -10.02
CA ALA A 524 67.79 -15.58 -10.32
C ALA A 524 68.34 -16.93 -9.86
N VAL A 525 68.09 -17.27 -8.59
CA VAL A 525 68.57 -18.52 -7.99
C VAL A 525 67.96 -19.74 -8.67
N ASN A 526 66.63 -19.77 -8.84
CA ASN A 526 65.98 -20.95 -9.43
C ASN A 526 66.28 -21.09 -10.92
N LEU A 527 66.48 -19.97 -11.64
CA LEU A 527 66.95 -19.97 -13.03
C LEU A 527 68.37 -20.55 -13.14
N ALA A 528 69.28 -20.14 -12.24
CA ALA A 528 70.64 -20.67 -12.19
C ALA A 528 70.66 -22.18 -11.94
N VAL A 529 69.85 -22.65 -10.98
CA VAL A 529 69.71 -24.08 -10.67
C VAL A 529 69.21 -24.88 -11.89
N VAL A 530 68.13 -24.45 -12.56
CA VAL A 530 67.60 -25.23 -13.71
C VAL A 530 68.51 -25.17 -14.94
N MET A 531 69.35 -24.14 -15.07
CA MET A 531 70.41 -24.06 -16.09
C MET A 531 71.56 -25.02 -15.76
N ALA A 532 72.03 -25.06 -14.52
CA ALA A 532 73.06 -25.99 -14.07
C ALA A 532 72.63 -27.46 -14.22
N GLN A 533 71.37 -27.76 -13.84
CA GLN A 533 70.73 -29.06 -14.05
C GLN A 533 70.61 -29.44 -15.54
N ALA A 534 70.65 -28.46 -16.45
CA ALA A 534 70.64 -28.70 -17.90
C ALA A 534 72.04 -29.03 -18.47
N GLY A 535 73.08 -28.96 -17.65
CA GLY A 535 74.47 -29.19 -18.06
C GLY A 535 75.27 -27.92 -18.34
N SER A 536 74.68 -26.72 -18.26
CA SER A 536 75.42 -25.47 -18.44
C SER A 536 76.30 -25.19 -17.21
N ARG A 537 77.55 -24.76 -17.42
CA ARG A 537 78.37 -24.20 -16.34
C ARG A 537 77.89 -22.80 -16.00
N VAL A 538 77.24 -22.66 -14.84
CA VAL A 538 76.58 -21.43 -14.40
C VAL A 538 77.34 -20.80 -13.24
N LEU A 539 77.63 -19.51 -13.35
CA LEU A 539 78.07 -18.70 -12.23
C LEU A 539 76.95 -17.78 -11.75
N LEU A 540 76.48 -17.97 -10.52
CA LEU A 540 75.54 -17.07 -9.85
C LEU A 540 76.30 -16.07 -8.99
N VAL A 541 76.17 -14.79 -9.29
CA VAL A 541 76.85 -13.69 -8.59
C VAL A 541 75.85 -12.82 -7.84
N GLU A 542 76.08 -12.63 -6.55
CA GLU A 542 75.29 -11.75 -5.70
C GLU A 542 75.73 -10.27 -5.85
N GLY A 543 75.13 -9.57 -6.81
CA GLY A 543 75.33 -8.14 -7.04
C GLY A 543 74.48 -7.23 -6.14
N ASP A 544 73.46 -7.74 -5.44
CA ASP A 544 72.71 -6.97 -4.44
C ASP A 544 73.48 -6.91 -3.10
N MET A 545 74.50 -6.06 -3.07
CA MET A 545 75.28 -5.79 -1.85
C MET A 545 74.52 -4.91 -0.85
N ARG A 546 73.25 -4.52 -1.13
CA ARG A 546 72.44 -3.72 -0.20
C ARG A 546 71.57 -4.61 0.68
N VAL A 547 70.97 -5.63 0.08
CA VAL A 547 70.14 -6.62 0.81
C VAL A 547 70.53 -8.04 0.33
N PRO A 548 71.73 -8.51 0.66
CA PRO A 548 72.19 -9.82 0.23
C PRO A 548 71.44 -10.95 0.95
N VAL A 549 71.03 -11.96 0.20
CA VAL A 549 70.27 -13.12 0.66
C VAL A 549 70.74 -14.45 0.07
N ILE A 550 71.66 -14.49 -0.90
CA ILE A 550 72.12 -15.72 -1.59
C ILE A 550 72.87 -16.63 -0.63
N SER A 551 73.81 -16.10 0.16
CA SER A 551 74.50 -16.86 1.21
C SER A 551 73.53 -17.56 2.17
N GLN A 552 72.45 -16.85 2.56
CA GLN A 552 71.38 -17.40 3.41
C GLN A 552 70.55 -18.47 2.70
N ILE A 553 70.33 -18.35 1.38
CA ILE A 553 69.55 -19.31 0.59
C ILE A 553 70.29 -20.64 0.47
N PHE A 554 71.60 -20.59 0.21
CA PHE A 554 72.43 -21.78 0.03
C PHE A 554 73.07 -22.28 1.33
N GLY A 555 72.98 -21.52 2.42
CA GLY A 555 73.53 -21.93 3.72
C GLY A 555 75.06 -21.91 3.78
N ILE A 556 75.68 -21.04 2.97
CA ILE A 556 77.13 -20.88 2.83
C ILE A 556 77.62 -19.58 3.48
N GLU A 557 78.93 -19.48 3.71
CA GLU A 557 79.53 -18.26 4.24
C GLU A 557 79.43 -17.09 3.25
N ARG A 558 79.24 -15.88 3.77
CA ARG A 558 79.06 -14.68 2.95
C ARG A 558 80.37 -14.07 2.45
N SER A 559 81.44 -14.12 3.25
CA SER A 559 82.73 -13.47 2.95
C SER A 559 83.86 -14.52 2.98
N PRO A 560 84.89 -14.41 2.13
CA PRO A 560 85.08 -13.39 1.07
C PRO A 560 84.08 -13.54 -0.09
N GLY A 561 83.86 -12.46 -0.85
CA GLY A 561 82.90 -12.42 -1.97
C GLY A 561 83.22 -11.34 -3.01
N LEU A 562 82.20 -10.89 -3.74
CA LEU A 562 82.31 -9.93 -4.85
C LEU A 562 82.98 -8.61 -4.43
N SER A 563 82.72 -8.10 -3.23
CA SER A 563 83.39 -6.90 -2.71
C SER A 563 84.91 -7.05 -2.67
N GLU A 564 85.44 -8.17 -2.17
CA GLU A 564 86.87 -8.40 -2.03
C GLU A 564 87.53 -8.61 -3.41
N ILE A 565 86.82 -9.21 -4.37
CA ILE A 565 87.26 -9.34 -5.76
C ILE A 565 87.43 -7.95 -6.39
N ILE A 566 86.42 -7.10 -6.27
CA ILE A 566 86.43 -5.76 -6.89
C ILE A 566 87.46 -4.84 -6.20
N LEU A 567 87.64 -4.97 -4.88
CA LEU A 567 88.69 -4.24 -4.14
C LEU A 567 90.10 -4.80 -4.39
N GLY A 568 90.23 -5.96 -5.04
CA GLY A 568 91.50 -6.57 -5.39
C GLY A 568 92.21 -7.29 -4.24
N SER A 569 91.50 -7.57 -3.13
CA SER A 569 92.04 -8.30 -1.98
C SER A 569 92.13 -9.80 -2.24
N HIS A 570 91.29 -10.33 -3.13
CA HIS A 570 91.26 -11.75 -3.51
C HIS A 570 91.07 -11.87 -5.02
N ARG A 571 91.55 -12.98 -5.60
CA ARG A 571 91.20 -13.36 -6.98
C ARG A 571 89.82 -14.02 -6.98
N TRP A 572 89.08 -13.92 -8.09
CA TRP A 572 87.73 -14.47 -8.12
C TRP A 572 87.72 -15.99 -8.04
N GLU A 573 88.75 -16.66 -8.59
CA GLU A 573 88.89 -18.12 -8.58
C GLU A 573 89.00 -18.68 -7.15
N ASP A 574 89.59 -17.93 -6.23
CA ASP A 574 89.78 -18.33 -4.82
C ASP A 574 88.52 -18.12 -3.97
N VAL A 575 87.54 -17.38 -4.50
CA VAL A 575 86.33 -16.95 -3.79
C VAL A 575 85.09 -17.70 -4.27
N VAL A 576 85.16 -18.36 -5.44
CA VAL A 576 84.05 -19.15 -5.98
C VAL A 576 83.68 -20.27 -5.01
N ARG A 577 82.40 -20.29 -4.62
CA ARG A 577 81.80 -21.36 -3.84
C ARG A 577 81.21 -22.41 -4.78
N THR A 578 81.48 -23.66 -4.48
CA THR A 578 81.03 -24.82 -5.26
C THR A 578 79.94 -25.57 -4.51
N VAL A 579 79.41 -26.63 -5.15
CA VAL A 579 78.46 -27.54 -4.51
C VAL A 579 79.00 -28.10 -3.18
N THR A 580 80.32 -28.30 -3.06
CA THR A 580 80.97 -28.79 -1.83
C THR A 580 80.77 -27.83 -0.67
N ASP A 581 80.89 -26.52 -0.88
CA ASP A 581 80.62 -25.51 0.16
C ASP A 581 79.17 -25.56 0.62
N VAL A 582 78.22 -25.79 -0.30
CA VAL A 582 76.79 -25.93 0.01
C VAL A 582 76.53 -27.18 0.86
N MET A 583 77.18 -28.30 0.53
CA MET A 583 77.07 -29.56 1.28
C MET A 583 77.69 -29.47 2.68
N MET A 584 78.78 -28.71 2.82
CA MET A 584 79.43 -28.45 4.12
C MET A 584 78.71 -27.38 4.94
N GLY A 585 77.74 -26.68 4.34
CA GLY A 585 76.94 -25.64 4.96
C GLY A 585 75.78 -26.19 5.79
N ARG A 586 74.65 -25.47 5.77
CA ARG A 586 73.46 -25.84 6.56
C ARG A 586 72.51 -26.81 5.86
N ILE A 587 72.76 -27.16 4.59
CA ILE A 587 71.93 -28.09 3.82
C ILE A 587 72.65 -29.45 3.79
N ARG A 588 71.93 -30.54 4.09
CA ARG A 588 72.53 -31.88 4.11
C ARG A 588 73.02 -32.29 2.72
N ALA A 589 74.18 -32.94 2.66
CA ALA A 589 74.76 -33.43 1.42
C ALA A 589 73.80 -34.34 0.63
N GLU A 590 73.05 -35.21 1.33
CA GLU A 590 72.02 -36.08 0.76
C GLU A 590 70.96 -35.31 -0.02
N ASP A 591 70.50 -34.16 0.52
CA ASP A 591 69.46 -33.36 -0.13
C ASP A 591 70.00 -32.64 -1.38
N ILE A 592 71.28 -32.25 -1.38
CA ILE A 592 71.92 -31.62 -2.54
C ILE A 592 72.16 -32.65 -3.65
N LEU A 593 72.56 -33.86 -3.30
CA LEU A 593 72.81 -34.94 -4.25
C LEU A 593 71.52 -35.58 -4.81
N ALA A 594 70.36 -35.30 -4.22
CA ALA A 594 69.07 -35.87 -4.63
C ALA A 594 68.69 -35.54 -6.09
N VAL A 595 69.18 -34.43 -6.65
CA VAL A 595 68.94 -34.04 -8.04
C VAL A 595 70.27 -33.72 -8.73
N PRO A 596 70.61 -34.38 -9.84
CA PRO A 596 71.89 -34.20 -10.52
C PRO A 596 72.02 -32.82 -11.19
N GLY A 597 73.27 -32.37 -11.36
CA GLY A 597 73.63 -31.16 -12.11
C GLY A 597 73.87 -29.91 -11.27
N MET A 598 73.72 -29.99 -9.94
CA MET A 598 74.15 -28.94 -9.02
C MET A 598 75.68 -28.69 -9.06
N ASP A 599 76.46 -29.67 -9.48
CA ASP A 599 77.92 -29.55 -9.64
C ASP A 599 78.32 -28.50 -10.69
N ASN A 600 77.41 -28.18 -11.62
CA ASN A 600 77.63 -27.15 -12.63
C ASN A 600 77.30 -25.73 -12.12
N LEU A 601 76.80 -25.59 -10.89
CA LEU A 601 76.46 -24.31 -10.27
C LEU A 601 77.59 -23.83 -9.37
N HIS A 602 78.16 -22.69 -9.73
CA HIS A 602 79.15 -21.97 -8.94
C HIS A 602 78.56 -20.66 -8.43
N ILE A 603 78.97 -20.22 -7.24
CA ILE A 603 78.36 -19.08 -6.55
C ILE A 603 79.45 -18.11 -6.08
N ILE A 604 79.27 -16.82 -6.36
CA ILE A 604 80.00 -15.74 -5.71
C ILE A 604 79.00 -14.93 -4.88
N THR A 605 79.18 -14.92 -3.57
CA THR A 605 78.40 -14.11 -2.63
C THR A 605 78.81 -12.64 -2.68
N CYS A 606 78.06 -11.75 -2.04
CA CYS A 606 78.38 -10.31 -2.06
C CYS A 606 79.69 -9.97 -1.34
N GLY A 607 80.11 -10.78 -0.36
CA GLY A 607 81.27 -10.52 0.49
C GLY A 607 80.95 -9.63 1.70
N THR A 608 81.93 -8.82 2.10
CA THR A 608 81.76 -7.80 3.14
C THR A 608 80.95 -6.62 2.60
N LEU A 609 79.90 -6.21 3.32
CA LEU A 609 79.02 -5.12 2.91
C LEU A 609 79.82 -3.80 2.77
N PRO A 610 79.96 -3.23 1.56
CA PRO A 610 80.67 -1.98 1.36
C PRO A 610 79.79 -0.79 1.73
N PRO A 611 80.38 0.36 2.15
CA PRO A 611 79.61 1.56 2.47
C PRO A 611 78.86 2.13 1.24
N ASN A 612 79.49 2.07 0.05
CA ASN A 612 78.94 2.56 -1.21
C ASN A 612 78.98 1.48 -2.33
N PRO A 613 77.99 0.58 -2.40
CA PRO A 613 77.97 -0.50 -3.41
C PRO A 613 78.03 -0.04 -4.87
N ALA A 614 77.36 1.07 -5.21
CA ALA A 614 77.28 1.55 -6.59
C ALA A 614 78.65 1.98 -7.16
N GLU A 615 79.56 2.46 -6.32
CA GLU A 615 80.90 2.89 -6.74
C GLU A 615 81.78 1.71 -7.13
N LEU A 616 81.61 0.55 -6.46
CA LEU A 616 82.37 -0.66 -6.79
C LEU A 616 82.10 -1.12 -8.22
N PHE A 617 80.85 -1.04 -8.69
CA PHE A 617 80.53 -1.43 -10.06
C PHE A 617 81.17 -0.53 -11.13
N ASN A 618 81.56 0.70 -10.78
CA ASN A 618 82.29 1.61 -11.68
C ASN A 618 83.78 1.32 -11.77
N PHE A 619 84.36 0.51 -10.87
CA PHE A 619 85.78 0.18 -10.92
C PHE A 619 86.11 -0.69 -12.13
N ARG A 620 87.28 -0.45 -12.73
CA ARG A 620 87.81 -1.23 -13.87
C ARG A 620 87.93 -2.72 -13.56
N ARG A 621 88.22 -3.07 -12.31
CA ARG A 621 88.26 -4.48 -11.84
C ARG A 621 86.92 -5.20 -12.01
N THR A 622 85.80 -4.48 -11.95
CA THR A 622 84.48 -5.07 -12.25
C THR A 622 84.39 -5.48 -13.72
N ASP A 623 84.90 -4.65 -14.63
CA ASP A 623 84.92 -4.97 -16.07
C ASP A 623 85.84 -6.17 -16.33
N GLU A 624 87.03 -6.18 -15.74
CA GLU A 624 87.98 -7.29 -15.82
C GLU A 624 87.39 -8.60 -15.28
N PHE A 625 86.71 -8.54 -14.14
CA PHE A 625 86.02 -9.69 -13.55
C PHE A 625 84.94 -10.22 -14.50
N ILE A 626 84.03 -9.36 -14.99
CA ILE A 626 82.95 -9.75 -15.90
C ILE A 626 83.51 -10.41 -17.18
N SER A 627 84.56 -9.83 -17.76
CA SER A 627 85.24 -10.40 -18.94
C SER A 627 85.84 -11.78 -18.66
N GLN A 628 86.53 -11.95 -17.54
CA GLN A 628 87.15 -13.24 -17.17
C GLN A 628 86.10 -14.33 -16.93
N VAL A 629 85.01 -14.04 -16.21
CA VAL A 629 83.97 -15.04 -15.95
C VAL A 629 83.14 -15.34 -17.20
N ARG A 630 82.96 -14.38 -18.10
CA ARG A 630 82.30 -14.58 -19.39
C ARG A 630 82.99 -15.64 -20.26
N GLU A 631 84.32 -15.71 -20.20
CA GLU A 631 85.09 -16.71 -20.95
C GLU A 631 85.03 -18.11 -20.33
N LYS A 632 84.96 -18.18 -19.00
CA LYS A 632 85.05 -19.45 -18.24
C LYS A 632 83.70 -20.16 -18.07
N TYR A 633 82.60 -19.41 -18.09
CA TYR A 633 81.26 -19.93 -17.86
C TYR A 633 80.39 -19.88 -19.12
N ASP A 634 79.43 -20.79 -19.20
CA ASP A 634 78.43 -20.77 -20.28
C ASP A 634 77.42 -19.65 -20.02
N VAL A 635 77.02 -19.48 -18.76
CA VAL A 635 76.11 -18.41 -18.31
C VAL A 635 76.55 -17.84 -16.97
N VAL A 636 76.55 -16.52 -16.85
CA VAL A 636 76.78 -15.79 -15.61
C VAL A 636 75.53 -14.98 -15.26
N ILE A 637 74.93 -15.26 -14.12
CA ILE A 637 73.70 -14.62 -13.65
C ILE A 637 74.02 -13.72 -12.47
N PHE A 638 73.73 -12.43 -12.60
CA PHE A 638 73.86 -11.45 -11.54
C PHE A 638 72.49 -11.18 -10.90
N ASP A 639 72.33 -11.46 -9.60
CA ASP A 639 71.21 -10.91 -8.82
C ASP A 639 71.53 -9.46 -8.46
N SER A 640 70.61 -8.52 -8.73
CA SER A 640 70.88 -7.09 -8.60
C SER A 640 69.73 -6.37 -7.90
N PRO A 641 69.98 -5.23 -7.21
CA PRO A 641 68.91 -4.49 -6.53
C PRO A 641 67.86 -3.96 -7.52
N PRO A 642 66.65 -3.57 -7.05
CA PRO A 642 65.65 -3.00 -7.95
C PRO A 642 66.09 -1.67 -8.57
N VAL A 643 65.67 -1.42 -9.82
CA VAL A 643 66.12 -0.31 -10.67
C VAL A 643 65.69 1.07 -10.15
N LEU A 644 64.44 1.23 -9.69
CA LEU A 644 63.94 2.56 -9.32
C LEU A 644 64.54 3.17 -8.04
N PRO A 645 64.78 2.41 -6.95
CA PRO A 645 65.31 3.01 -5.72
C PRO A 645 66.81 3.27 -5.73
N VAL A 646 67.59 2.60 -6.59
CA VAL A 646 69.07 2.69 -6.59
C VAL A 646 69.66 2.52 -7.99
N THR A 647 70.87 3.03 -8.23
CA THR A 647 71.50 3.08 -9.56
C THR A 647 72.41 1.88 -9.87
N ASP A 648 72.71 1.03 -8.88
CA ASP A 648 73.66 -0.07 -8.96
C ASP A 648 73.38 -0.98 -10.18
N THR A 649 72.11 -1.31 -10.40
CA THR A 649 71.64 -2.16 -11.51
C THR A 649 71.75 -1.48 -12.87
N VAL A 650 71.58 -0.16 -12.93
CA VAL A 650 71.70 0.59 -14.18
C VAL A 650 73.16 0.55 -14.65
N ILE A 651 74.11 0.71 -13.72
CA ILE A 651 75.56 0.62 -13.97
C ILE A 651 75.97 -0.81 -14.35
N LEU A 652 75.55 -1.81 -13.57
CA LEU A 652 75.88 -3.20 -13.87
C LEU A 652 75.22 -3.67 -15.18
N GLY A 653 73.99 -3.23 -15.43
CA GLY A 653 73.22 -3.54 -16.65
C GLY A 653 73.87 -3.05 -17.94
N SER A 654 74.63 -1.95 -17.89
CA SER A 654 75.36 -1.42 -19.06
C SER A 654 76.68 -2.15 -19.33
N LYS A 655 77.12 -3.04 -18.42
CA LYS A 655 78.38 -3.80 -18.50
C LYS A 655 78.17 -5.28 -18.84
N VAL A 656 76.92 -5.75 -18.89
CA VAL A 656 76.54 -7.14 -19.20
C VAL A 656 75.80 -7.23 -20.54
N ASP A 657 75.63 -8.45 -21.06
CA ASP A 657 75.00 -8.68 -22.36
C ASP A 657 73.48 -8.45 -22.36
N GLY A 658 72.82 -8.60 -21.20
CA GLY A 658 71.39 -8.34 -21.12
C GLY A 658 70.79 -8.31 -19.72
N VAL A 659 69.58 -7.75 -19.64
CA VAL A 659 68.82 -7.58 -18.40
C VAL A 659 67.46 -8.26 -18.53
N VAL A 660 67.09 -9.05 -17.52
CA VAL A 660 65.76 -9.63 -17.37
C VAL A 660 65.03 -8.94 -16.22
N LEU A 661 63.86 -8.37 -16.53
CA LEU A 661 63.03 -7.65 -15.56
C LEU A 661 61.99 -8.58 -14.92
N VAL A 662 61.98 -8.71 -13.61
CA VAL A 662 60.95 -9.42 -12.86
C VAL A 662 59.85 -8.43 -12.46
N TYR A 663 58.61 -8.73 -12.86
CA TYR A 663 57.44 -7.89 -12.57
C TYR A 663 56.38 -8.66 -11.79
N ARG A 664 55.93 -8.09 -10.66
CA ARG A 664 54.89 -8.70 -9.84
C ARG A 664 53.49 -8.15 -10.14
N VAL A 665 52.75 -8.90 -10.95
CA VAL A 665 51.39 -8.55 -11.42
C VAL A 665 50.43 -8.36 -10.23
N GLY A 666 49.63 -7.29 -10.29
CA GLY A 666 48.64 -6.96 -9.27
C GLY A 666 49.20 -6.35 -7.97
N ARG A 667 50.54 -6.26 -7.83
CA ARG A 667 51.19 -5.57 -6.70
C ARG A 667 51.85 -4.27 -7.11
N ILE A 668 52.56 -4.26 -8.23
CA ILE A 668 53.28 -3.09 -8.74
C ILE A 668 52.50 -2.47 -9.90
N GLY A 669 52.45 -1.14 -9.98
CA GLY A 669 51.75 -0.44 -11.05
C GLY A 669 52.57 -0.40 -12.35
N ARG A 670 51.91 -0.52 -13.50
CA ARG A 670 52.54 -0.54 -14.84
C ARG A 670 53.52 0.60 -15.11
N GLY A 671 53.24 1.79 -14.58
CA GLY A 671 54.10 2.95 -14.75
C GLY A 671 55.48 2.79 -14.10
N ALA A 672 55.59 2.03 -13.00
CA ALA A 672 56.88 1.74 -12.37
C ALA A 672 57.74 0.82 -13.26
N LEU A 673 57.13 -0.21 -13.84
CA LEU A 673 57.78 -1.12 -14.78
C LEU A 673 58.31 -0.39 -16.02
N ARG A 674 57.48 0.49 -16.61
CA ARG A 674 57.91 1.31 -17.76
C ARG A 674 59.06 2.24 -17.42
N ARG A 675 59.03 2.91 -16.26
CA ARG A 675 60.13 3.79 -15.83
C ARG A 675 61.44 3.02 -15.62
N ALA A 676 61.37 1.82 -15.04
CA ALA A 676 62.54 0.97 -14.88
C ALA A 676 63.15 0.59 -16.25
N LYS A 677 62.31 0.21 -17.23
CA LYS A 677 62.79 -0.04 -18.59
C LYS A 677 63.43 1.20 -19.21
N VAL A 678 62.78 2.38 -19.12
CA VAL A 678 63.32 3.63 -19.67
C VAL A 678 64.68 3.99 -19.05
N GLN A 679 64.88 3.76 -17.74
CA GLN A 679 66.18 3.99 -17.10
C GLN A 679 67.26 3.02 -17.59
N LEU A 680 66.92 1.75 -17.81
CA LEU A 680 67.84 0.75 -18.37
C LEU A 680 68.20 1.07 -19.83
N ASP A 681 67.19 1.37 -20.67
CA ASP A 681 67.39 1.76 -22.06
C ASP A 681 68.28 3.01 -22.15
N GLY A 682 68.06 4.00 -21.28
CA GLY A 682 68.84 5.24 -21.23
C GLY A 682 70.32 5.05 -20.84
N ALA A 683 70.67 3.92 -20.23
CA ALA A 683 72.05 3.53 -19.93
C ALA A 683 72.62 2.51 -20.92
N ASN A 684 71.94 2.29 -22.06
CA ASN A 684 72.28 1.28 -23.07
C ASN A 684 72.29 -0.17 -22.56
N ALA A 685 71.53 -0.47 -21.50
CA ALA A 685 71.35 -1.84 -21.03
C ALA A 685 70.27 -2.55 -21.87
N LYS A 686 70.62 -3.66 -22.54
CA LYS A 686 69.69 -4.42 -23.39
C LYS A 686 68.69 -5.22 -22.53
N VAL A 687 67.43 -4.80 -22.48
CA VAL A 687 66.37 -5.57 -21.80
C VAL A 687 65.92 -6.73 -22.68
N LEU A 688 66.24 -7.96 -22.26
CA LEU A 688 65.92 -9.20 -22.99
C LEU A 688 64.43 -9.57 -22.90
N GLY A 689 63.77 -9.20 -21.79
CA GLY A 689 62.35 -9.45 -21.60
C GLY A 689 61.91 -9.38 -20.14
N VAL A 690 60.66 -9.75 -19.89
CA VAL A 690 60.01 -9.62 -18.57
C VAL A 690 59.53 -10.97 -18.03
N VAL A 691 59.73 -11.21 -16.73
CA VAL A 691 59.22 -12.38 -16.01
C VAL A 691 58.00 -12.01 -15.18
N LEU A 692 56.89 -12.68 -15.53
CA LEU A 692 55.57 -12.76 -14.91
C LEU A 692 55.52 -13.30 -13.49
N ASN A 693 56.01 -12.63 -12.43
CA ASN A 693 56.05 -13.25 -11.10
C ASN A 693 54.77 -13.05 -10.25
N GLY A 694 54.38 -14.08 -9.51
CA GLY A 694 53.29 -14.02 -8.54
C GLY A 694 51.92 -13.88 -9.19
N LEU A 695 51.75 -14.44 -10.39
CA LEU A 695 50.48 -14.44 -11.13
C LEU A 695 49.46 -15.35 -10.44
N ARG A 696 48.27 -14.80 -10.17
CA ARG A 696 47.16 -15.54 -9.58
C ARG A 696 46.14 -15.94 -10.65
N PRO A 697 45.56 -17.15 -10.60
CA PRO A 697 44.59 -17.61 -11.61
C PRO A 697 43.35 -16.73 -11.74
N GLU A 698 43.04 -15.92 -10.71
CA GLU A 698 41.87 -15.05 -10.70
C GLU A 698 42.09 -13.70 -11.42
N VAL A 699 43.31 -13.39 -11.86
CA VAL A 699 43.66 -12.05 -12.38
C VAL A 699 43.16 -11.84 -13.81
N SER A 700 43.17 -12.87 -14.68
CA SER A 700 42.50 -12.81 -15.98
C SER A 700 42.08 -14.20 -16.49
N PRO A 701 40.93 -14.32 -17.22
CA PRO A 701 40.47 -15.58 -17.82
C PRO A 701 41.49 -16.26 -18.73
N ASP A 702 42.34 -15.48 -19.41
CA ASP A 702 43.38 -15.99 -20.31
C ASP A 702 44.43 -16.82 -19.55
N PHE A 703 44.61 -16.56 -18.24
CA PHE A 703 45.51 -17.33 -17.38
C PHE A 703 44.84 -18.56 -16.75
N GLN A 704 43.53 -18.75 -16.92
CA GLN A 704 42.87 -19.99 -16.50
C GLN A 704 43.29 -21.18 -17.37
N GLY A 705 43.70 -20.93 -18.62
CA GLY A 705 44.25 -21.93 -19.53
C GLY A 705 45.64 -22.44 -19.13
N TYR A 706 46.41 -21.64 -18.38
CA TYR A 706 47.70 -22.03 -17.81
C TYR A 706 47.57 -22.80 -16.48
N LYS A 707 46.37 -23.28 -16.14
CA LYS A 707 46.23 -24.34 -15.13
C LYS A 707 46.90 -25.59 -15.69
N TYR A 708 48.14 -25.83 -15.28
CA TYR A 708 48.78 -27.11 -15.51
C TYR A 708 47.89 -28.22 -14.91
N PRO A 709 47.43 -29.19 -15.73
CA PRO A 709 46.81 -30.39 -15.20
C PRO A 709 47.84 -31.09 -14.31
N ARG A 710 47.45 -31.41 -13.07
CA ARG A 710 48.20 -32.38 -12.26
C ARG A 710 48.25 -33.69 -13.06
N TYR A 711 49.35 -33.96 -13.75
CA TYR A 711 49.55 -35.24 -14.42
C TYR A 711 50.21 -36.21 -13.41
N TYR A 712 49.51 -37.34 -13.22
CA TYR A 712 49.75 -38.48 -12.31
C TYR A 712 49.63 -38.25 -10.79
N GLY A 713 48.51 -38.72 -10.25
CA GLY A 713 48.30 -38.94 -8.82
C GLY A 713 46.84 -39.26 -8.50
N TYR A 714 46.49 -40.54 -8.55
CA TYR A 714 45.23 -41.10 -8.04
C TYR A 714 44.94 -40.53 -6.64
N GLY A 715 43.96 -39.62 -6.53
CA GLY A 715 43.64 -38.96 -5.27
C GLY A 715 42.28 -38.29 -5.34
N ARG A 716 41.27 -39.02 -4.84
CA ARG A 716 39.84 -38.68 -4.73
C ARG A 716 39.52 -37.18 -4.74
N GLU A 717 38.67 -36.77 -5.68
CA GLU A 717 37.92 -35.52 -5.58
C GLU A 717 37.00 -35.56 -4.35
N GLU A 718 37.35 -34.81 -3.29
CA GLU A 718 36.37 -34.44 -2.29
C GLU A 718 35.36 -33.45 -2.90
N LYS A 719 34.17 -33.97 -3.22
CA LYS A 719 33.00 -33.17 -3.61
C LYS A 719 32.59 -32.27 -2.44
N VAL A 720 33.01 -31.01 -2.48
CA VAL A 720 32.54 -29.99 -1.53
C VAL A 720 31.09 -29.62 -1.88
N PRO A 721 30.11 -29.76 -0.95
CA PRO A 721 28.69 -29.47 -1.20
C PRO A 721 28.45 -28.02 -1.64
N TRP A 722 27.51 -27.82 -2.56
CA TRP A 722 27.22 -26.53 -3.22
C TRP A 722 26.94 -25.37 -2.24
N TRP A 723 26.34 -25.65 -1.08
CA TRP A 723 26.04 -24.64 -0.06
C TRP A 723 27.29 -24.08 0.65
N ARG A 724 28.41 -24.83 0.74
CA ARG A 724 29.69 -24.32 1.27
C ARG A 724 30.40 -23.34 0.31
N LYS A 725 30.04 -23.31 -0.98
CA LYS A 725 30.51 -22.29 -1.93
C LYS A 725 29.83 -20.94 -1.73
N LEU A 726 28.63 -20.90 -1.11
CA LEU A 726 27.90 -19.67 -0.82
C LEU A 726 28.38 -18.95 0.47
N ILE A 727 29.00 -19.65 1.41
CA ILE A 727 29.25 -19.15 2.80
C ILE A 727 30.75 -19.01 3.11
N ARG A 728 31.64 -18.84 2.11
CA ARG A 728 33.02 -18.46 2.44
C ARG A 728 33.04 -17.02 2.98
N PRO A 729 33.54 -16.77 4.20
CA PRO A 729 33.76 -15.41 4.66
C PRO A 729 34.76 -14.76 3.72
N ILE A 730 34.34 -13.68 3.05
CA ILE A 730 35.22 -12.90 2.18
C ILE A 730 36.27 -12.26 3.09
N LYS A 731 37.45 -12.88 3.22
CA LYS A 731 38.62 -12.25 3.84
C LYS A 731 39.09 -11.13 2.91
N PHE A 732 38.51 -9.95 3.11
CA PHE A 732 38.95 -8.69 2.49
C PHE A 732 40.31 -8.29 3.07
N ARG A 733 41.39 -8.45 2.30
CA ARG A 733 42.53 -7.52 2.38
C ARG A 733 42.40 -6.57 1.19
N PRO A 734 42.16 -5.26 1.39
CA PRO A 734 41.90 -4.39 0.26
C PRO A 734 43.21 -3.87 -0.36
N PRO A 735 43.35 -3.87 -1.69
CA PRO A 735 44.21 -2.93 -2.39
C PRO A 735 43.59 -1.52 -2.36
N ILE A 736 44.44 -0.51 -2.57
CA ILE A 736 44.16 0.93 -2.39
C ILE A 736 42.90 1.42 -3.16
N GLY A 737 42.55 0.82 -4.30
CA GLY A 737 41.36 1.17 -5.09
C GLY A 737 40.01 0.88 -4.42
N LYS A 738 39.94 -0.03 -3.44
CA LYS A 738 38.68 -0.31 -2.72
C LYS A 738 38.34 0.73 -1.65
N ARG A 739 39.31 1.54 -1.20
CA ARG A 739 39.02 2.64 -0.27
C ARG A 739 38.12 3.66 -0.95
N ILE A 740 38.42 4.05 -2.18
CA ILE A 740 37.62 5.03 -2.93
C ILE A 740 36.20 4.50 -3.19
N ALA A 741 36.05 3.23 -3.61
CA ALA A 741 34.73 2.62 -3.78
C ALA A 741 33.95 2.51 -2.46
N MET A 742 34.63 2.24 -1.34
CA MET A 742 34.00 2.18 -0.02
C MET A 742 33.63 3.58 0.49
N TRP A 743 34.43 4.61 0.21
CA TRP A 743 34.11 6.02 0.48
C TRP A 743 33.01 6.56 -0.44
N LEU A 744 32.89 6.09 -1.68
CA LEU A 744 31.78 6.42 -2.59
C LEU A 744 30.49 5.73 -2.19
N ILE A 745 30.53 4.46 -1.76
CA ILE A 745 29.36 3.74 -1.24
C ILE A 745 28.94 4.33 0.12
N ALA A 746 29.90 4.65 0.99
CA ALA A 746 29.64 5.36 2.24
C ALA A 746 29.16 6.79 1.99
N GLY A 747 29.69 7.45 0.96
CA GLY A 747 29.28 8.78 0.50
C GLY A 747 27.86 8.80 -0.05
N LEU A 748 27.49 7.83 -0.89
CA LEU A 748 26.11 7.62 -1.34
C LEU A 748 25.17 7.26 -0.17
N GLY A 749 25.64 6.45 0.78
CA GLY A 749 24.92 6.17 2.02
C GLY A 749 24.71 7.42 2.88
N LEU A 750 25.72 8.29 2.97
CA LEU A 750 25.68 9.57 3.67
C LEU A 750 24.82 10.60 2.94
N ILE A 751 24.85 10.66 1.62
CA ILE A 751 23.98 11.51 0.79
C ILE A 751 22.53 11.03 0.89
N SER A 752 22.29 9.71 0.93
CA SER A 752 20.96 9.13 1.16
C SER A 752 20.46 9.40 2.58
N LEU A 753 21.34 9.32 3.59
CA LEU A 753 21.06 9.73 4.97
C LEU A 753 20.83 11.24 5.09
N ALA A 754 21.56 12.07 4.35
CA ALA A 754 21.42 13.52 4.33
C ALA A 754 20.14 13.97 3.60
N LEU A 755 19.74 13.29 2.52
CA LEU A 755 18.45 13.49 1.85
C LEU A 755 17.28 13.01 2.73
N GLY A 756 17.46 11.90 3.47
CA GLY A 756 16.50 11.45 4.47
C GLY A 756 16.38 12.41 5.67
N ALA A 757 17.50 12.93 6.16
CA ALA A 757 17.54 13.88 7.28
C ALA A 757 17.06 15.29 6.87
N GLY A 758 17.40 15.76 5.67
CA GLY A 758 16.91 17.02 5.12
C GLY A 758 15.40 17.00 4.88
N PHE A 759 14.84 15.86 4.51
CA PHE A 759 13.38 15.70 4.36
C PHE A 759 12.64 15.61 5.71
N LEU A 760 13.28 15.05 6.75
CA LEU A 760 12.75 15.07 8.13
C LEU A 760 12.75 16.48 8.73
N TRP A 761 13.67 17.34 8.30
CA TRP A 761 13.74 18.73 8.75
C TRP A 761 12.63 19.62 8.15
N GLN A 762 12.12 19.27 6.96
CA GLN A 762 11.09 20.04 6.24
C GLN A 762 9.65 19.81 6.78
N LYS A 763 9.41 18.81 7.63
CA LYS A 763 8.05 18.40 8.08
C LYS A 763 7.70 18.66 9.54
N GLY A 764 8.39 19.58 10.22
CA GLY A 764 7.85 20.27 11.41
C GLY A 764 7.39 19.41 12.58
N SER A 765 7.83 18.15 12.71
CA SER A 765 7.51 17.28 13.83
C SER A 765 8.76 17.00 14.64
N PHE A 766 9.25 18.01 15.35
CA PHE A 766 9.89 17.88 16.67
C PHE A 766 10.07 19.31 17.19
N SER A 767 9.23 19.72 18.14
CA SER A 767 9.45 20.94 18.91
C SER A 767 10.63 20.72 19.87
N VAL A 768 11.85 20.92 19.36
CA VAL A 768 13.01 21.06 20.23
C VAL A 768 12.94 22.45 20.86
N ARG A 769 12.37 22.51 22.07
CA ARG A 769 12.57 23.63 22.99
C ARG A 769 14.07 23.85 23.12
N LYS A 770 14.57 24.96 22.58
CA LYS A 770 15.87 25.52 22.96
C LYS A 770 15.84 25.74 24.48
N ARG A 771 16.62 24.97 25.24
CA ARG A 771 17.09 25.40 26.56
C ARG A 771 18.61 25.41 26.56
N LYS A 772 19.10 26.60 26.89
CA LYS A 772 20.50 26.95 27.13
C LYS A 772 21.13 25.95 28.08
N ALA A 773 22.42 25.68 27.83
CA ALA A 773 23.30 25.04 28.78
C ALA A 773 23.24 25.79 30.12
N ALA A 774 22.75 25.09 31.15
CA ALA A 774 22.97 25.41 32.55
C ALA A 774 22.85 24.08 33.29
N VAL A 775 24.00 23.46 33.57
CA VAL A 775 24.09 22.36 34.52
C VAL A 775 23.82 22.98 35.90
N SER A 776 22.61 22.83 36.40
CA SER A 776 22.33 22.97 37.84
C SER A 776 21.72 21.66 38.33
N VAL A 777 22.53 20.85 38.99
CA VAL A 777 22.06 19.69 39.76
C VAL A 777 21.41 20.24 41.02
N LYS A 778 20.08 20.16 41.10
CA LYS A 778 19.37 20.37 42.37
C LYS A 778 19.66 19.16 43.26
N GLN A 779 20.36 19.43 44.36
CA GLN A 779 20.51 18.54 45.51
C GLN A 779 19.16 18.30 46.16
N GLU A 780 18.91 17.06 46.56
CA GLU A 780 18.16 16.76 47.78
C GLU A 780 19.04 15.87 48.66
N ALA A 781 19.25 16.32 49.89
CA ALA A 781 20.19 15.76 50.83
C ALA A 781 19.58 14.54 51.54
N THR A 782 20.32 13.44 51.60
CA THR A 782 20.19 12.45 52.69
C THR A 782 21.57 12.03 53.18
N ARG A 783 21.64 11.88 54.51
CA ARG A 783 22.84 11.77 55.37
C ARG A 783 23.76 10.58 55.03
N PRO A 784 25.06 10.64 55.40
CA PRO A 784 25.97 9.50 55.29
C PRO A 784 25.69 8.53 56.43
N SER A 785 24.88 7.51 56.18
CA SER A 785 24.70 6.40 57.11
C SER A 785 24.74 5.07 56.36
N GLU A 786 25.74 4.28 56.73
CA GLU A 786 25.96 2.86 56.41
C GLU A 786 26.11 2.47 54.94
N VAL A 787 27.27 1.89 54.63
CA VAL A 787 27.56 1.16 53.40
C VAL A 787 26.45 0.12 53.19
N PRO A 788 25.55 0.26 52.20
CA PRO A 788 24.57 -0.78 51.94
C PRO A 788 25.30 -1.94 51.29
N LYS A 789 25.46 -3.07 52.01
CA LYS A 789 25.96 -4.33 51.46
C LYS A 789 25.09 -4.74 50.27
N VAL A 790 25.62 -4.55 49.07
CA VAL A 790 25.00 -4.97 47.81
C VAL A 790 25.85 -6.08 47.24
N GLY A 791 25.20 -7.23 47.03
CA GLY A 791 25.74 -8.39 46.34
C GLY A 791 26.84 -9.16 47.09
N LYS A 792 26.69 -10.49 47.20
CA LYS A 792 27.81 -11.42 47.41
C LYS A 792 28.05 -12.11 46.05
N ARG A 793 28.48 -11.37 45.01
CA ARG A 793 28.73 -11.95 43.67
C ARG A 793 30.10 -11.56 43.10
N PRO A 794 31.20 -11.92 43.77
CA PRO A 794 32.53 -11.40 43.42
C PRO A 794 33.12 -12.09 42.19
N TYR A 795 32.57 -13.20 41.72
CA TYR A 795 33.17 -13.99 40.65
C TYR A 795 32.70 -13.54 39.26
N VAL A 796 33.65 -13.44 38.33
CA VAL A 796 33.42 -13.08 36.92
C VAL A 796 34.26 -13.95 36.00
N VAL A 797 33.84 -14.13 34.74
CA VAL A 797 34.62 -14.87 33.74
C VAL A 797 35.33 -13.89 32.82
N HIS A 798 36.67 -13.91 32.83
CA HIS A 798 37.55 -13.14 31.94
C HIS A 798 37.83 -13.91 30.65
N LEU A 799 37.58 -13.30 29.50
CA LEU A 799 37.78 -13.94 28.19
C LEU A 799 39.01 -13.40 27.44
N TYR A 800 39.07 -12.09 27.24
CA TYR A 800 40.08 -11.46 26.39
C TYR A 800 40.50 -10.11 26.95
N SER A 801 41.76 -9.74 26.73
CA SER A 801 42.31 -8.42 27.03
C SER A 801 42.75 -7.74 25.74
N PHE A 802 42.24 -6.54 25.46
CA PHE A 802 42.58 -5.79 24.25
C PHE A 802 43.35 -4.51 24.60
N LYS A 803 44.36 -4.14 23.78
CA LYS A 803 45.01 -2.82 23.88
C LYS A 803 44.14 -1.69 23.32
N HIS A 804 43.22 -2.00 22.40
CA HIS A 804 42.36 -1.01 21.75
C HIS A 804 40.91 -1.15 22.23
N PRO A 805 40.29 -0.08 22.77
CA PRO A 805 38.94 -0.14 23.35
C PRO A 805 37.88 -0.56 22.33
N ASN A 806 37.98 -0.08 21.07
CA ASN A 806 37.02 -0.39 20.01
C ASN A 806 36.92 -1.90 19.68
N LEU A 807 38.00 -2.67 19.85
CA LEU A 807 37.99 -4.12 19.65
C LEU A 807 37.34 -4.85 20.82
N ALA A 808 37.62 -4.38 22.05
CA ALA A 808 36.97 -4.88 23.26
C ALA A 808 35.46 -4.64 23.21
N GLU A 809 35.03 -3.48 22.72
CA GLU A 809 33.62 -3.13 22.55
C GLU A 809 32.89 -4.05 21.57
N ARG A 810 33.48 -4.29 20.39
CA ARG A 810 32.86 -5.23 19.43
C ARG A 810 32.69 -6.61 20.02
N CYS A 811 33.63 -7.06 20.85
CA CYS A 811 33.54 -8.33 21.56
C CYS A 811 32.39 -8.33 22.58
N VAL A 812 32.25 -7.27 23.39
CA VAL A 812 31.15 -7.13 24.35
C VAL A 812 29.78 -7.03 23.67
N ASP A 813 29.66 -6.24 22.58
CA ASP A 813 28.39 -6.09 21.85
C ASP A 813 27.96 -7.42 21.20
N LEU A 814 28.90 -8.24 20.72
CA LEU A 814 28.61 -9.60 20.24
C LEU A 814 28.11 -10.49 21.37
N LEU A 815 28.80 -10.51 22.52
CA LEU A 815 28.41 -11.32 23.67
C LEU A 815 27.04 -10.90 24.23
N ARG A 816 26.73 -9.60 24.25
CA ARG A 816 25.42 -9.08 24.68
C ARG A 816 24.30 -9.46 23.71
N LYS A 817 24.54 -9.42 22.39
CA LYS A 817 23.57 -9.90 21.38
C LYS A 817 23.24 -11.37 21.55
N GLU A 818 24.18 -12.14 22.08
CA GLU A 818 24.00 -13.56 22.42
C GLU A 818 23.38 -13.78 23.81
N GLY A 819 22.98 -12.72 24.51
CA GLY A 819 22.29 -12.81 25.81
C GLY A 819 23.20 -12.81 27.04
N TYR A 820 24.53 -12.72 26.87
CA TYR A 820 25.45 -12.67 28.00
C TYR A 820 25.53 -11.26 28.62
N GLN A 821 25.61 -11.20 29.95
CA GLN A 821 25.90 -9.96 30.68
C GLN A 821 27.40 -9.60 30.57
N ALA A 822 27.83 -9.16 29.40
CA ALA A 822 29.22 -8.79 29.16
C ALA A 822 29.50 -7.31 29.48
N PHE A 823 30.69 -7.01 30.03
CA PHE A 823 31.14 -5.65 30.34
C PHE A 823 32.67 -5.54 30.24
N LEU A 824 33.17 -4.30 30.22
CA LEU A 824 34.60 -4.00 30.15
C LEU A 824 35.11 -3.54 31.52
N SER A 825 36.34 -3.92 31.86
CA SER A 825 37.11 -3.26 32.92
C SER A 825 38.48 -2.84 32.37
N PRO A 826 38.84 -1.55 32.41
CA PRO A 826 40.20 -1.12 32.14
C PRO A 826 41.12 -1.60 33.27
N ALA A 827 42.24 -2.21 32.93
CA ALA A 827 43.26 -2.67 33.86
C ALA A 827 44.61 -2.09 33.45
N GLN A 828 45.25 -1.35 34.37
CA GLN A 828 46.61 -0.89 34.21
C GLN A 828 47.56 -2.07 34.41
N VAL A 829 48.29 -2.47 33.37
CA VAL A 829 49.30 -3.53 33.49
C VAL A 829 50.67 -2.86 33.64
N GLN A 830 51.33 -3.08 34.78
CA GLN A 830 52.66 -2.50 35.05
C GLN A 830 53.63 -2.78 33.89
N GLY A 831 54.24 -1.71 33.37
CA GLY A 831 55.17 -1.76 32.23
C GLY A 831 54.55 -2.01 30.85
N LYS A 832 53.22 -2.21 30.72
CA LYS A 832 52.58 -2.58 29.43
C LYS A 832 51.39 -1.70 29.02
N GLY A 833 51.00 -0.73 29.84
CA GLY A 833 49.92 0.24 29.56
C GLY A 833 48.53 -0.25 29.95
N VAL A 834 47.49 0.48 29.55
CA VAL A 834 46.09 0.16 29.86
C VAL A 834 45.55 -0.91 28.90
N PHE A 835 44.98 -1.98 29.45
CA PHE A 835 44.26 -3.01 28.71
C PHE A 835 42.79 -2.99 29.06
N TYR A 836 41.94 -3.25 28.08
CA TYR A 836 40.49 -3.37 28.24
C TYR A 836 40.14 -4.84 28.31
N ARG A 837 39.83 -5.32 29.52
CA ARG A 837 39.48 -6.71 29.80
C ARG A 837 37.99 -6.93 29.61
N VAL A 838 37.62 -7.97 28.86
CA VAL A 838 36.24 -8.38 28.61
C VAL A 838 35.82 -9.42 29.63
N PHE A 839 34.75 -9.11 30.36
CA PHE A 839 34.18 -9.97 31.40
C PHE A 839 32.75 -10.38 31.08
N ILE A 840 32.34 -11.53 31.59
CA ILE A 840 30.95 -12.02 31.58
C ILE A 840 30.46 -12.23 33.01
N GLY A 841 29.26 -11.72 33.29
CA GLY A 841 28.42 -12.10 34.43
C GLY A 841 28.79 -11.48 35.77
N SER A 842 28.07 -11.90 36.81
CA SER A 842 28.38 -11.70 38.23
C SER A 842 27.83 -12.93 38.96
N PHE A 843 28.72 -13.78 39.46
CA PHE A 843 28.39 -15.11 39.98
C PHE A 843 28.60 -15.17 41.49
N ARG A 844 27.76 -15.94 42.20
CA ARG A 844 27.81 -16.03 43.67
C ARG A 844 28.96 -16.89 44.16
N THR A 845 29.23 -17.98 43.44
CA THR A 845 30.28 -18.94 43.76
C THR A 845 31.24 -19.09 42.58
N GLU A 846 32.47 -19.53 42.86
CA GLU A 846 33.47 -19.81 41.81
C GLU A 846 33.00 -20.93 40.87
N GLU A 847 32.26 -21.91 41.39
CA GLU A 847 31.71 -23.04 40.63
C GLU A 847 30.69 -22.60 39.57
N GLU A 848 29.81 -21.65 39.89
CA GLU A 848 28.87 -21.07 38.92
C GLU A 848 29.62 -20.40 37.76
N ALA A 849 30.68 -19.64 38.06
CA ALA A 849 31.51 -19.00 37.06
C ALA A 849 32.30 -20.01 36.23
N ARG A 850 32.81 -21.09 36.86
CA ARG A 850 33.61 -22.13 36.20
C ARG A 850 32.77 -22.94 35.19
N LYS A 851 31.52 -23.28 35.52
CA LYS A 851 30.58 -23.93 34.58
C LYS A 851 30.36 -23.08 33.32
N VAL A 852 30.18 -21.77 33.48
CA VAL A 852 30.02 -20.85 32.33
C VAL A 852 31.32 -20.75 31.52
N ALA A 853 32.48 -20.72 32.18
CA ALA A 853 33.78 -20.68 31.52
C ALA A 853 34.05 -21.96 30.69
N GLU A 854 33.70 -23.14 31.20
CA GLU A 854 33.83 -24.43 30.49
C GLU A 854 32.88 -24.52 29.30
N HIS A 855 31.61 -24.12 29.49
CA HIS A 855 30.65 -24.05 28.40
C HIS A 855 31.13 -23.16 27.25
N LEU A 856 31.75 -22.02 27.56
CA LEU A 856 32.33 -21.12 26.56
C LEU A 856 33.57 -21.73 25.86
N LYS A 857 34.37 -22.54 26.55
CA LYS A 857 35.50 -23.25 25.92
C LYS A 857 35.02 -24.33 24.96
N GLU A 858 34.02 -25.11 25.34
CA GLU A 858 33.51 -26.23 24.52
C GLU A 858 32.68 -25.77 23.32
N VAL A 859 31.65 -24.94 23.56
CA VAL A 859 30.67 -24.57 22.53
C VAL A 859 31.19 -23.48 21.60
N ARG A 860 31.98 -22.53 22.15
CA ARG A 860 32.45 -21.35 21.40
C ARG A 860 33.93 -21.44 21.02
N ARG A 861 34.64 -22.52 21.38
CA ARG A 861 36.08 -22.71 21.15
C ARG A 861 36.92 -21.51 21.59
N VAL A 862 36.52 -20.85 22.67
CA VAL A 862 37.25 -19.70 23.23
C VAL A 862 38.57 -20.23 23.80
N LYS A 863 39.70 -19.72 23.28
CA LYS A 863 41.04 -20.15 23.71
C LYS A 863 41.33 -19.93 25.19
N TYR A 864 40.69 -18.95 25.82
CA TYR A 864 40.88 -18.63 27.23
C TYR A 864 39.56 -18.14 27.85
N ALA A 865 39.17 -18.76 28.97
CA ALA A 865 38.10 -18.28 29.84
C ALA A 865 38.53 -18.61 31.27
N GLY A 866 38.91 -17.58 32.03
CA GLY A 866 39.41 -17.70 33.40
C GLY A 866 38.43 -17.08 34.40
N VAL A 867 38.23 -17.71 35.54
CA VAL A 867 37.40 -17.16 36.63
C VAL A 867 38.29 -16.25 37.48
N LEU A 868 37.82 -15.03 37.75
CA LEU A 868 38.49 -14.07 38.64
C LEU A 868 37.53 -13.61 39.74
N GLU A 869 38.07 -13.38 40.92
CA GLU A 869 37.36 -12.76 42.04
C GLU A 869 37.63 -11.24 42.04
N LEU A 870 36.62 -10.45 41.70
CA LEU A 870 36.67 -8.98 41.61
C LEU A 870 35.52 -8.38 42.44
N PRO A 871 35.69 -8.27 43.78
CA PRO A 871 34.58 -7.95 44.69
C PRO A 871 34.15 -6.47 44.66
N TYR A 872 34.94 -5.57 44.09
CA TYR A 872 34.66 -4.13 44.10
C TYR A 872 34.18 -3.62 42.74
N THR A 873 33.26 -2.66 42.74
CA THR A 873 32.78 -1.95 41.56
C THR A 873 32.44 -0.50 41.92
N ILE A 874 32.11 0.32 40.92
CA ILE A 874 31.74 1.72 41.12
C ILE A 874 30.27 1.89 40.77
N SER A 875 29.48 2.38 41.72
CA SER A 875 28.08 2.77 41.52
C SER A 875 28.00 4.23 41.07
N LEU A 876 27.34 4.46 39.94
CA LEU A 876 27.14 5.80 39.36
C LEU A 876 25.74 6.36 39.64
N GLY A 877 24.79 5.52 40.07
CA GLY A 877 23.43 5.95 40.38
C GLY A 877 22.46 4.80 40.60
N SER A 878 21.33 5.11 41.24
CA SER A 878 20.17 4.21 41.37
C SER A 878 18.97 4.83 40.65
N PHE A 879 18.23 4.01 39.93
CA PHE A 879 17.13 4.41 39.06
C PHE A 879 15.90 3.58 39.36
N THR A 880 14.72 4.18 39.24
CA THR A 880 13.46 3.50 39.52
C THR A 880 13.02 2.60 38.37
N SER A 881 13.34 2.99 37.13
CA SER A 881 13.04 2.22 35.92
C SER A 881 14.31 1.75 35.19
N LYS A 882 14.20 0.61 34.50
CA LYS A 882 15.28 0.10 33.65
C LYS A 882 15.59 1.02 32.48
N GLN A 883 14.55 1.68 31.94
CA GLN A 883 14.67 2.59 30.81
C GLN A 883 15.51 3.82 31.18
N GLU A 884 15.29 4.42 32.35
CA GLU A 884 16.11 5.53 32.85
C GLU A 884 17.58 5.11 33.02
N ALA A 885 17.83 3.94 33.63
CA ALA A 885 19.18 3.43 33.80
C ALA A 885 19.88 3.16 32.45
N ASP A 886 19.17 2.59 31.48
CA ASP A 886 19.69 2.27 30.15
C ASP A 886 19.85 3.53 29.26
N GLU A 887 19.08 4.59 29.51
CA GLU A 887 19.26 5.91 28.89
C GLU A 887 20.51 6.61 29.44
N GLU A 888 20.68 6.62 30.76
CA GLU A 888 21.87 7.20 31.39
C GLU A 888 23.14 6.41 31.02
N ALA A 889 23.04 5.07 30.93
CA ALA A 889 24.13 4.23 30.41
C ALA A 889 24.54 4.61 28.99
N ARG A 890 23.58 4.95 28.12
CA ARG A 890 23.84 5.39 26.74
C ARG A 890 24.49 6.77 26.70
N ASN A 891 24.06 7.69 27.56
CA ASN A 891 24.68 9.02 27.68
C ASN A 891 26.14 8.90 28.11
N LEU A 892 26.44 8.13 29.16
CA LEU A 892 27.80 7.91 29.65
C LEU A 892 28.68 7.15 28.65
N ARG A 893 28.09 6.28 27.82
CA ARG A 893 28.82 5.61 26.72
C ARG A 893 29.35 6.60 25.69
N SER A 894 28.64 7.69 25.42
CA SER A 894 29.11 8.75 24.53
C SER A 894 30.36 9.48 25.05
N SER A 895 30.59 9.42 26.37
CA SER A 895 31.77 9.98 27.06
C SER A 895 32.87 8.93 27.29
N GLY A 896 32.77 7.74 26.68
CA GLY A 896 33.79 6.68 26.80
C GLY A 896 33.71 5.86 28.09
N LEU A 897 32.62 5.96 28.85
CA LEU A 897 32.40 5.18 30.08
C LEU A 897 31.47 4.00 29.82
N PHE A 898 31.93 2.80 30.16
CA PHE A 898 31.23 1.55 29.83
C PHE A 898 30.58 0.93 31.05
N THR A 899 29.32 1.28 31.25
CA THR A 899 28.53 0.87 32.42
C THR A 899 27.72 -0.40 32.14
N TYR A 900 27.23 -1.01 33.21
CA TYR A 900 26.29 -2.12 33.17
C TYR A 900 25.21 -1.95 34.23
N THR A 901 23.98 -2.34 33.89
CA THR A 901 22.82 -2.20 34.76
C THR A 901 22.57 -3.51 35.50
N VAL A 902 22.40 -3.43 36.83
CA VAL A 902 22.03 -4.57 37.67
C VAL A 902 20.70 -4.30 38.36
N SER A 903 19.79 -5.27 38.34
CA SER A 903 18.52 -5.20 39.06
C SER A 903 18.73 -5.51 40.56
N GLY A 904 18.14 -4.68 41.42
CA GLY A 904 18.17 -4.84 42.87
C GLY A 904 16.78 -4.69 43.50
N ARG A 905 16.69 -4.89 44.83
CA ARG A 905 15.41 -4.84 45.57
C ARG A 905 14.68 -3.48 45.52
N LYS A 906 15.40 -2.38 45.24
CA LYS A 906 14.86 -1.01 45.22
C LYS A 906 14.92 -0.35 43.82
N GLY A 907 15.03 -1.15 42.75
CA GLY A 907 15.14 -0.65 41.37
C GLY A 907 16.41 -1.11 40.66
N TYR A 908 16.94 -0.27 39.77
CA TYR A 908 18.10 -0.58 38.93
C TYR A 908 19.31 0.24 39.35
N ARG A 909 20.49 -0.37 39.37
CA ARG A 909 21.74 0.35 39.65
C ARG A 909 22.64 0.33 38.44
N LEU A 910 23.25 1.48 38.17
CA LEU A 910 24.22 1.64 37.10
C LEU A 910 25.62 1.51 37.69
N LEU A 911 26.33 0.47 37.27
CA LEU A 911 27.65 0.11 37.77
C LEU A 911 28.72 0.26 36.69
N LEU A 912 29.96 0.50 37.10
CA LEU A 912 31.12 0.67 36.24
C LEU A 912 32.29 -0.19 36.74
N GLY A 913 32.84 -1.01 35.83
CA GLY A 913 34.05 -1.80 36.07
C GLY A 913 33.89 -2.92 37.10
N ALA A 914 34.98 -3.65 37.30
CA ALA A 914 35.18 -4.65 38.34
C ALA A 914 36.65 -4.65 38.75
N PHE A 915 36.90 -4.58 40.05
CA PHE A 915 38.23 -4.33 40.60
C PHE A 915 38.58 -5.37 41.66
N ALA A 916 39.85 -5.78 41.68
CA ALA A 916 40.34 -6.79 42.62
C ALA A 916 40.51 -6.18 44.02
N THR A 917 40.87 -4.90 44.10
CA THR A 917 41.10 -4.18 45.36
C THR A 917 40.26 -2.91 45.45
N GLU A 918 39.89 -2.53 46.68
CA GLU A 918 39.16 -1.28 46.94
C GLU A 918 39.97 -0.05 46.50
N ARG A 919 41.30 -0.12 46.59
CA ARG A 919 42.22 0.96 46.19
C ARG A 919 42.14 1.26 44.70
N GLU A 920 42.07 0.24 43.84
CA GLU A 920 41.92 0.41 42.38
C GLU A 920 40.56 1.03 42.03
N ALA A 921 39.50 0.60 42.72
CA ALA A 921 38.17 1.17 42.55
C ALA A 921 38.12 2.64 43.00
N LYS A 922 38.78 2.99 44.12
CA LYS A 922 38.86 4.36 44.64
C LYS A 922 39.60 5.30 43.67
N LEU A 923 40.76 4.90 43.15
CA LEU A 923 41.50 5.70 42.18
C LEU A 923 40.69 5.98 40.91
N THR A 924 39.93 4.99 40.45
CA THR A 924 39.06 5.14 39.28
C THR A 924 37.85 6.04 39.59
N ALA A 925 37.29 5.95 40.80
CA ALA A 925 36.21 6.85 41.25
C ALA A 925 36.68 8.30 41.40
N GLU A 926 37.92 8.53 41.87
CA GLU A 926 38.52 9.87 41.96
C GLU A 926 38.73 10.50 40.58
N ASP A 927 39.17 9.73 39.59
CA ASP A 927 39.29 10.20 38.20
C ASP A 927 37.92 10.61 37.61
N LEU A 928 36.85 9.87 37.93
CA LEU A 928 35.49 10.20 37.53
C LEU A 928 34.97 11.45 38.24
N ALA A 929 35.29 11.61 39.52
CA ALA A 929 34.93 12.80 40.29
C ALA A 929 35.59 14.06 39.71
N ARG A 930 36.86 13.99 39.27
CA ARG A 930 37.54 15.08 38.56
C ARG A 930 36.87 15.45 37.23
N LYS A 931 36.17 14.50 36.62
CA LYS A 931 35.36 14.68 35.39
C LYS A 931 33.92 15.10 35.69
N GLY A 932 33.59 15.42 36.94
CA GLY A 932 32.26 15.89 37.35
C GLY A 932 31.21 14.78 37.54
N ILE A 933 31.62 13.51 37.56
CA ILE A 933 30.72 12.36 37.66
C ILE A 933 30.75 11.83 39.09
N ARG A 934 29.59 11.79 39.77
CA ARG A 934 29.49 11.17 41.10
C ARG A 934 29.67 9.67 40.99
N ALA A 935 30.68 9.15 41.67
CA ALA A 935 31.04 7.74 41.67
C ALA A 935 31.25 7.28 43.12
N GLN A 936 30.62 6.17 43.50
CA GLN A 936 30.77 5.57 44.83
C GLN A 936 31.30 4.15 44.70
N VAL A 937 32.40 3.82 45.39
CA VAL A 937 32.90 2.45 45.45
C VAL A 937 31.95 1.59 46.30
N VAL A 938 31.51 0.47 45.75
CA VAL A 938 30.61 -0.48 46.39
C VAL A 938 31.09 -1.92 46.17
N LEU A 939 30.62 -2.84 47.01
CA LEU A 939 30.74 -4.27 46.73
C LEU A 939 29.74 -4.68 45.63
N ARG A 940 30.11 -5.72 44.89
CA ARG A 940 29.40 -6.18 43.68
C ARG A 940 28.33 -7.25 43.93
#